data_AF-A0A5C5B9H5-F1
#
_entry.id   AF-A0A5C5B9H5-F1
#
_cell.length_a   1.000
_cell.length_b   1.000
_cell.length_c   1.000
_cell.angle_alpha   90.00
_cell.angle_beta   90.00
_cell.angle_gamma   90.00
#
_symmetry.space_group_name_H-M   'P 1'
#
loop_
_entity.id
_entity.type
_entity.pdbx_description
1 polymer ?
#
loop_
_entity_poly.entity_id
_entity_poly.type
_entity_poly.pdbx_seq_one_letter_code
_entity_poly.pdbx_strand_id
1 'polypeptide(L)'
;MAARARCREVEGRDRAGRPRVGRRCLSSGRAGEAPEPDRDALGLGRRGGDVNGRRAPGAAIRRWVRGGPAALRRRRALVPAPPGRHAADPDRPGAGARRRAAAGSLHGARASCRDVAAGVDGPGAERSVAELFQRLAARCGARWAAHSPAGREQLWNTRSIPSDVPRRGRAGGSVVSGGGAFSLVTQQWMAVLDNRGRSREVSLQQLFEEAGSFRTLSGELATQDVAVLRLCLAILQRALDDEYPERADDVPEVLERLDDEWDSTVVPAVLGYLESHASRFDLFDPFAPFFQVAGMHTTKGEFSELNKLILDMPAGKPFLTSRSATAARLITPAEAARWLVHLQAFDPSGIKTGVVGHPRANGGRVYPEGVAWTGQLGLVHLLGGTIQQTLLLNLWAVRLDPETRARDLPPWERPVAALEPTPDLLQRPTGPVDLYTWQSRRALLRGGPDGVTGVLVTYGDRFLIQERQGVTDLEPMSLWRYSKPQTAKCKYSVQMPRKHREGVALWRGLAAVVPRENMRGADEDKPTLLVEHAASLVGSGLLPDRVVRYRAVGAVYGAQESVIDEVVEDSLDLPAAVLDRQAHALRGVALDAVHAANQGVIALARLARGLATAAGAGRDEAVGPGERAFESGWSALDEPYRRWLVETLAHSVDEPLLAQGAWHRLAWQTLAGIGHTLVASAPDKAWLGFGGAGKRDDVGAVYRRFQRGLGAALPHAWPARGETYAHVGSAPAPLLTEEES
;
A
#
# COMPACT_ATOMS: atom_id res chain seq x y z
N MET A 1 -10.57 42.22 -13.21
CA MET A 1 -9.93 43.55 -13.35
C MET A 1 -8.50 43.38 -13.81
N ALA A 2 -7.92 44.33 -14.55
CA ALA A 2 -6.56 44.19 -15.09
C ALA A 2 -5.49 44.68 -14.10
N ALA A 3 -4.42 43.90 -13.92
CA ALA A 3 -3.26 44.30 -13.14
C ALA A 3 -2.34 45.23 -13.97
N ARG A 4 -1.92 46.37 -13.39
CA ARG A 4 -1.03 47.34 -14.04
C ARG A 4 0.44 47.00 -13.79
N ALA A 5 1.21 46.77 -14.84
CA ALA A 5 2.67 46.78 -14.76
C ALA A 5 3.21 48.22 -14.55
N ARG A 6 4.33 48.36 -13.82
CA ARG A 6 5.05 49.63 -13.67
C ARG A 6 6.32 49.60 -14.52
N CYS A 7 6.57 50.66 -15.28
CA CYS A 7 7.83 50.84 -16.02
C CYS A 7 8.77 51.79 -15.27
N ARG A 8 10.08 51.62 -15.45
CA ARG A 8 11.11 52.63 -15.14
C ARG A 8 11.67 53.19 -16.44
N GLU A 9 12.10 54.44 -16.41
CA GLU A 9 12.87 55.08 -17.47
C GLU A 9 14.36 55.08 -17.12
N VAL A 10 15.20 55.05 -18.15
CA VAL A 10 16.67 55.14 -18.04
C VAL A 10 17.13 56.04 -19.17
N GLU A 11 17.89 57.09 -18.84
CA GLU A 11 18.46 58.00 -19.82
C GLU A 11 19.83 57.52 -20.31
N GLY A 12 20.16 57.80 -21.57
CA GLY A 12 21.47 57.53 -22.13
C GLY A 12 21.79 58.46 -23.29
N ARG A 13 23.08 58.73 -23.50
CA ARG A 13 23.61 59.40 -24.70
C ARG A 13 24.41 58.40 -25.53
N ASP A 14 24.41 58.59 -26.85
CA ASP A 14 25.22 57.76 -27.74
C ASP A 14 26.65 58.29 -27.94
N ARG A 15 27.47 57.56 -28.71
CA ARG A 15 28.86 57.94 -29.05
C ARG A 15 28.98 59.17 -29.97
N ALA A 16 27.87 59.78 -30.39
CA ALA A 16 27.81 61.06 -31.07
C ALA A 16 27.22 62.18 -30.18
N GLY A 17 27.09 61.92 -28.87
CA GLY A 17 26.71 62.91 -27.85
C GLY A 17 25.22 63.25 -27.77
N ARG A 18 24.37 62.61 -28.58
CA ARG A 18 22.92 62.92 -28.64
C ARG A 18 22.15 62.18 -27.54
N PRO A 19 21.18 62.82 -26.86
CA PRO A 19 20.34 62.16 -25.87
C PRO A 19 19.31 61.25 -26.53
N ARG A 20 19.03 60.10 -25.92
CA ARG A 20 18.05 59.12 -26.42
C ARG A 20 17.20 58.59 -25.27
N VAL A 21 15.92 58.97 -25.27
CA VAL A 21 14.92 58.46 -24.33
C VAL A 21 14.25 57.23 -24.94
N GLY A 22 14.07 56.15 -24.17
CA GLY A 22 13.44 54.92 -24.66
C GLY A 22 12.96 53.99 -23.55
N ARG A 23 11.64 53.82 -23.43
CA ARG A 23 11.02 52.83 -22.55
C ARG A 23 11.16 51.43 -23.15
N ARG A 24 11.60 50.44 -22.36
CA ARG A 24 11.56 49.02 -22.74
C ARG A 24 10.52 48.26 -21.90
N CYS A 25 9.56 47.65 -22.58
CA CYS A 25 8.94 46.42 -22.11
C CYS A 25 9.70 45.24 -22.73
N LEU A 26 9.80 44.09 -22.05
CA LEU A 26 10.43 42.89 -22.58
C LEU A 26 9.43 41.73 -22.59
N SER A 27 8.98 41.39 -23.80
CA SER A 27 8.40 40.09 -24.15
C SER A 27 9.49 39.15 -24.71
N SER A 28 9.12 37.91 -24.99
CA SER A 28 10.01 36.83 -25.42
C SER A 28 10.56 36.95 -26.86
N GLY A 29 11.73 36.33 -27.09
CA GLY A 29 12.06 35.75 -28.40
C GLY A 29 13.36 36.22 -29.09
N ARG A 30 14.35 35.32 -29.12
CA ARG A 30 15.31 34.98 -30.21
C ARG A 30 16.06 33.72 -29.73
N ALA A 31 16.11 32.60 -30.45
CA ALA A 31 16.61 32.36 -31.81
C ALA A 31 18.15 32.44 -31.90
N GLY A 32 18.76 31.28 -32.13
CA GLY A 32 20.18 31.04 -32.39
C GLY A 32 20.32 29.67 -33.06
N GLU A 33 21.26 29.52 -33.98
CA GLU A 33 21.29 28.42 -34.97
C GLU A 33 22.08 27.19 -34.51
N ALA A 34 21.67 26.01 -34.98
CA ALA A 34 22.43 24.76 -34.95
C ALA A 34 21.98 23.87 -36.14
N PRO A 35 22.88 23.05 -36.75
CA PRO A 35 22.60 22.38 -38.02
C PRO A 35 21.87 21.03 -37.90
N GLU A 36 21.15 20.67 -38.96
CA GLU A 36 20.64 19.31 -39.19
C GLU A 36 21.73 18.34 -39.69
N PRO A 37 21.47 17.03 -39.56
CA PRO A 37 21.73 16.13 -40.68
C PRO A 37 20.50 15.28 -41.07
N ASP A 38 19.94 15.62 -42.24
CA ASP A 38 19.61 14.72 -43.35
C ASP A 38 18.76 13.46 -43.07
N ARG A 39 17.50 13.48 -43.53
CA ARG A 39 16.60 12.30 -43.66
C ARG A 39 15.58 12.41 -44.80
N ASP A 40 16.06 12.39 -46.03
CA ASP A 40 15.29 11.85 -47.17
C ASP A 40 15.59 10.33 -47.34
N ALA A 41 14.72 9.47 -47.88
CA ALA A 41 13.30 9.57 -48.21
C ALA A 41 12.68 8.15 -48.31
N LEU A 42 11.40 8.07 -48.74
CA LEU A 42 10.65 6.87 -49.17
C LEU A 42 10.24 5.86 -48.07
N GLY A 43 9.08 5.21 -48.15
CA GLY A 43 7.98 5.39 -49.12
C GLY A 43 6.86 4.36 -48.97
N LEU A 44 5.75 4.76 -48.35
CA LEU A 44 4.36 4.23 -48.41
C LEU A 44 4.10 2.75 -48.83
N GLY A 45 3.43 1.99 -47.96
CA GLY A 45 2.98 0.61 -48.24
C GLY A 45 1.75 0.13 -47.47
N ARG A 46 0.67 0.92 -47.35
CA ARG A 46 -0.58 0.47 -46.70
C ARG A 46 -1.35 -0.53 -47.58
N ARG A 47 -1.67 -1.70 -47.02
CA ARG A 47 -2.93 -2.43 -47.29
C ARG A 47 -3.49 -2.96 -45.97
N GLY A 48 -4.80 -2.86 -45.79
CA GLY A 48 -5.51 -3.42 -44.63
C GLY A 48 -6.08 -4.80 -44.92
N GLY A 49 -6.51 -5.50 -43.86
CA GLY A 49 -7.22 -6.77 -43.95
C GLY A 49 -7.71 -7.22 -42.58
N ASP A 50 -9.03 -7.20 -42.37
CA ASP A 50 -9.67 -7.80 -41.20
C ASP A 50 -9.54 -9.33 -41.25
N VAL A 51 -9.03 -9.94 -40.19
CA VAL A 51 -9.21 -11.39 -39.95
C VAL A 51 -9.54 -11.62 -38.48
N ASN A 52 -10.75 -12.14 -38.25
CA ASN A 52 -11.27 -12.47 -36.93
C ASN A 52 -10.66 -13.81 -36.46
N GLY A 53 -9.81 -13.79 -35.43
CA GLY A 53 -8.94 -14.93 -35.07
C GLY A 53 -8.87 -15.25 -33.59
N ARG A 54 -9.76 -16.14 -33.10
CA ARG A 54 -9.66 -16.70 -31.75
C ARG A 54 -8.44 -17.62 -31.60
N ARG A 55 -7.58 -17.39 -30.60
CA ARG A 55 -6.78 -18.44 -29.94
C ARG A 55 -6.31 -17.99 -28.55
N ALA A 56 -6.57 -18.83 -27.55
CA ALA A 56 -5.96 -18.71 -26.22
C ALA A 56 -4.80 -19.72 -26.11
N PRO A 57 -3.69 -19.39 -25.42
CA PRO A 57 -2.73 -20.37 -24.95
C PRO A 57 -3.23 -21.01 -23.64
N GLY A 58 -3.23 -22.34 -23.56
CA GLY A 58 -3.55 -23.08 -22.33
C GLY A 58 -2.33 -23.26 -21.42
N ALA A 59 -2.56 -23.59 -20.14
CA ALA A 59 -1.50 -23.79 -19.16
C ALA A 59 -0.98 -25.24 -19.10
N ALA A 60 0.34 -25.40 -19.16
CA ALA A 60 1.11 -26.58 -18.70
C ALA A 60 2.57 -26.12 -18.50
N ILE A 61 3.03 -25.75 -17.30
CA ILE A 61 3.39 -26.64 -16.18
C ILE A 61 4.33 -27.79 -16.62
N ARG A 62 5.63 -27.64 -16.31
CA ARG A 62 6.32 -28.57 -15.38
C ARG A 62 7.58 -27.95 -14.76
N ARG A 63 7.69 -28.14 -13.45
CA ARG A 63 8.75 -27.69 -12.54
C ARG A 63 9.82 -28.77 -12.44
N TRP A 64 11.10 -28.40 -12.45
CA TRP A 64 12.19 -29.30 -12.03
C TRP A 64 12.84 -28.75 -10.76
N VAL A 65 12.89 -29.59 -9.72
CA VAL A 65 13.58 -29.34 -8.45
C VAL A 65 14.22 -30.67 -8.03
N ARG A 66 15.53 -30.68 -7.79
CA ARG A 66 16.24 -31.65 -6.94
C ARG A 66 17.70 -31.22 -6.73
N GLY A 67 18.19 -31.40 -5.51
CA GLY A 67 19.53 -30.97 -5.09
C GLY A 67 19.73 -31.17 -3.58
N GLY A 68 19.44 -32.37 -3.07
CA GLY A 68 19.59 -32.74 -1.66
C GLY A 68 20.07 -34.20 -1.54
N PRO A 69 20.88 -34.55 -0.52
CA PRO A 69 21.73 -35.75 -0.55
C PRO A 69 21.00 -37.07 -0.23
N ALA A 70 21.72 -38.17 -0.44
CA ALA A 70 21.18 -39.52 -0.44
C ALA A 70 21.16 -40.22 0.93
N ALA A 71 20.21 -41.15 1.10
CA ALA A 71 20.22 -42.18 2.12
C ALA A 71 19.72 -43.52 1.54
N LEU A 72 20.28 -44.65 2.00
CA LEU A 72 19.98 -45.98 1.49
C LEU A 72 18.63 -46.51 2.04
N ARG A 73 17.88 -47.29 1.23
CA ARG A 73 17.62 -48.72 1.53
C ARG A 73 16.88 -49.51 0.42
N ARG A 74 17.42 -50.71 0.19
CA ARG A 74 16.80 -52.01 -0.19
C ARG A 74 15.50 -52.03 -1.02
N ARG A 75 15.58 -52.67 -2.19
CA ARG A 75 14.43 -53.12 -3.01
C ARG A 75 13.63 -54.24 -2.31
N ARG A 76 12.31 -54.25 -2.52
CA ARG A 76 11.50 -55.46 -2.75
C ARG A 76 10.52 -55.17 -3.90
N ALA A 77 10.25 -56.16 -4.73
CA ALA A 77 9.35 -56.05 -5.88
C ALA A 77 8.09 -56.90 -5.67
N LEU A 78 7.01 -56.55 -6.37
CA LEU A 78 5.81 -57.38 -6.52
C LEU A 78 5.16 -57.09 -7.90
N VAL A 79 4.35 -58.03 -8.38
CA VAL A 79 3.95 -58.19 -9.80
C VAL A 79 2.43 -57.90 -9.96
N PRO A 80 1.94 -57.36 -11.11
CA PRO A 80 0.56 -56.89 -11.27
C PRO A 80 -0.40 -57.82 -12.06
N ALA A 81 -1.67 -57.38 -12.16
CA ALA A 81 -2.77 -57.87 -13.04
C ALA A 81 -3.52 -59.16 -12.58
N PRO A 82 -4.73 -59.49 -13.10
CA PRO A 82 -5.54 -58.83 -14.15
C PRO A 82 -7.04 -58.54 -13.81
N PRO A 83 -7.85 -57.94 -14.73
CA PRO A 83 -9.28 -57.59 -14.50
C PRO A 83 -10.32 -58.22 -15.48
N GLY A 84 -11.62 -58.12 -15.16
CA GLY A 84 -12.79 -58.36 -16.05
C GLY A 84 -14.14 -58.50 -15.29
N ARG A 85 -15.35 -58.50 -15.90
CA ARG A 85 -15.82 -58.10 -17.26
C ARG A 85 -17.39 -58.17 -17.34
N HIS A 86 -18.02 -57.54 -18.36
CA HIS A 86 -19.48 -57.55 -18.74
C HIS A 86 -20.47 -56.80 -17.78
N ALA A 87 -21.55 -56.07 -18.16
CA ALA A 87 -22.49 -55.95 -19.32
C ALA A 87 -23.73 -56.90 -19.25
N ALA A 88 -24.98 -56.59 -19.67
CA ALA A 88 -25.64 -55.55 -20.53
C ALA A 88 -27.19 -55.49 -20.26
N ASP A 89 -28.07 -54.55 -20.68
CA ASP A 89 -27.94 -53.13 -21.13
C ASP A 89 -29.23 -52.22 -20.94
N PRO A 90 -30.37 -52.24 -21.72
CA PRO A 90 -31.19 -51.01 -21.91
C PRO A 90 -32.74 -51.06 -21.70
N ASP A 91 -33.40 -49.89 -21.64
CA ASP A 91 -34.72 -49.63 -22.30
C ASP A 91 -35.07 -48.12 -22.55
N ARG A 92 -36.05 -47.82 -23.42
CA ARG A 92 -36.52 -46.47 -23.88
C ARG A 92 -37.87 -46.57 -24.65
N PRO A 93 -38.60 -45.50 -25.09
CA PRO A 93 -38.39 -44.04 -25.03
C PRO A 93 -39.57 -43.33 -24.26
N GLY A 94 -40.27 -42.24 -24.65
CA GLY A 94 -40.24 -41.30 -25.79
C GLY A 94 -41.44 -40.32 -25.87
N ALA A 95 -41.38 -39.36 -26.83
CA ALA A 95 -42.41 -38.38 -27.24
C ALA A 95 -42.88 -37.29 -26.22
N GLY A 96 -43.32 -36.09 -26.63
CA GLY A 96 -43.29 -35.48 -27.96
C GLY A 96 -44.02 -34.11 -28.10
N ALA A 97 -43.92 -33.51 -29.30
CA ALA A 97 -44.66 -32.35 -29.84
C ALA A 97 -44.30 -30.90 -29.43
N ARG A 98 -44.52 -29.99 -30.40
CA ARG A 98 -44.45 -28.51 -30.33
C ARG A 98 -45.78 -27.94 -30.88
N ARG A 99 -46.15 -26.70 -30.54
CA ARG A 99 -46.94 -25.81 -31.43
C ARG A 99 -46.70 -24.32 -31.15
N ARG A 100 -47.30 -23.44 -31.96
CA ARG A 100 -47.04 -21.98 -32.07
C ARG A 100 -48.37 -21.19 -31.98
N ALA A 101 -48.24 -19.86 -31.90
CA ALA A 101 -49.24 -18.81 -32.18
C ALA A 101 -50.26 -18.50 -31.06
N ALA A 102 -50.77 -17.26 -30.92
CA ALA A 102 -50.28 -15.95 -31.38
C ALA A 102 -51.06 -14.78 -30.71
N ALA A 103 -50.47 -13.58 -30.79
CA ALA A 103 -51.11 -12.24 -30.75
C ALA A 103 -51.88 -11.77 -29.48
N GLY A 104 -51.54 -10.56 -29.05
CA GLY A 104 -52.24 -9.77 -28.03
C GLY A 104 -51.46 -8.47 -27.79
N SER A 105 -51.97 -7.32 -28.23
CA SER A 105 -51.24 -6.05 -28.29
C SER A 105 -51.98 -4.94 -27.56
N LEU A 106 -51.25 -4.05 -26.89
CA LEU A 106 -51.63 -2.64 -26.73
C LEU A 106 -50.35 -1.77 -26.59
N HIS A 107 -50.45 -0.49 -26.95
CA HIS A 107 -49.32 0.45 -27.07
C HIS A 107 -49.23 1.44 -25.90
N GLY A 108 -48.04 2.03 -25.69
CA GLY A 108 -47.79 2.96 -24.57
C GLY A 108 -46.53 3.82 -24.64
N ALA A 109 -46.20 4.35 -25.84
CA ALA A 109 -45.26 5.45 -26.14
C ALA A 109 -43.84 5.53 -25.48
N ARG A 110 -42.81 5.72 -26.33
CA ARG A 110 -41.48 6.24 -25.95
C ARG A 110 -41.05 7.36 -26.90
N ALA A 111 -40.63 8.50 -26.35
CA ALA A 111 -39.68 9.44 -26.94
C ALA A 111 -38.94 10.12 -25.75
N SER A 112 -37.61 10.25 -25.66
CA SER A 112 -36.55 10.51 -26.66
C SER A 112 -36.48 11.96 -27.12
N CYS A 113 -35.99 12.84 -26.24
CA CYS A 113 -35.56 14.19 -26.62
C CYS A 113 -34.05 14.21 -26.90
N ARG A 114 -33.70 14.61 -28.13
CA ARG A 114 -32.41 15.18 -28.50
C ARG A 114 -32.68 16.54 -29.16
N ASP A 115 -31.62 17.32 -29.34
CA ASP A 115 -31.55 18.45 -30.27
C ASP A 115 -32.47 19.66 -29.97
N VAL A 116 -32.13 20.41 -28.91
CA VAL A 116 -32.37 21.87 -28.86
C VAL A 116 -31.10 22.57 -28.38
N ALA A 117 -30.32 23.12 -29.31
CA ALA A 117 -29.47 24.33 -29.18
C ALA A 117 -28.54 24.46 -30.39
N ALA A 118 -28.86 25.37 -31.32
CA ALA A 118 -27.94 25.79 -32.37
C ALA A 118 -28.00 27.32 -32.52
N GLY A 119 -26.84 27.98 -32.55
CA GLY A 119 -26.67 29.37 -32.97
C GLY A 119 -27.21 30.46 -32.04
N VAL A 120 -26.41 30.89 -31.06
CA VAL A 120 -26.38 32.30 -30.59
C VAL A 120 -24.92 32.70 -30.35
N ASP A 121 -24.38 33.55 -31.21
CA ASP A 121 -23.10 34.24 -30.99
C ASP A 121 -23.35 35.59 -30.31
N GLY A 122 -22.54 35.95 -29.31
CA GLY A 122 -22.55 37.29 -28.69
C GLY A 122 -22.22 37.30 -27.19
N PRO A 123 -21.43 38.27 -26.69
CA PRO A 123 -20.99 38.29 -25.30
C PRO A 123 -22.04 38.92 -24.36
N GLY A 124 -22.73 38.13 -23.54
CA GLY A 124 -23.63 38.68 -22.50
C GLY A 124 -24.59 37.69 -21.81
N ALA A 125 -24.10 36.56 -21.26
CA ALA A 125 -24.96 35.47 -20.79
C ALA A 125 -24.68 34.91 -19.37
N GLU A 126 -24.08 35.68 -18.44
CA GLU A 126 -23.75 35.21 -17.07
C GLU A 126 -24.77 35.62 -15.98
N ARG A 127 -26.07 35.82 -16.30
CA ARG A 127 -27.08 36.21 -15.29
C ARG A 127 -28.39 35.43 -15.24
N SER A 128 -28.76 34.64 -16.25
CA SER A 128 -30.07 33.96 -16.28
C SER A 128 -30.12 32.59 -15.57
N VAL A 129 -28.97 31.93 -15.33
CA VAL A 129 -28.94 30.60 -14.69
C VAL A 129 -29.20 30.69 -13.18
N ALA A 130 -28.66 31.72 -12.51
CA ALA A 130 -28.83 31.93 -11.07
C ALA A 130 -30.30 32.22 -10.69
N GLU A 131 -30.99 33.07 -11.46
CA GLU A 131 -32.42 33.32 -11.25
C GLU A 131 -33.28 32.07 -11.45
N LEU A 132 -32.90 31.18 -12.39
CA LEU A 132 -33.63 29.93 -12.63
C LEU A 132 -33.53 29.00 -11.40
N PHE A 133 -32.33 28.88 -10.83
CA PHE A 133 -32.11 28.11 -9.60
C PHE A 133 -32.83 28.71 -8.39
N GLN A 134 -32.79 30.04 -8.21
CA GLN A 134 -33.52 30.70 -7.12
C GLN A 134 -35.04 30.52 -7.24
N ARG A 135 -35.61 30.58 -8.46
CA ARG A 135 -37.05 30.34 -8.70
C ARG A 135 -37.45 28.88 -8.52
N LEU A 136 -36.54 27.93 -8.70
CA LEU A 136 -36.75 26.51 -8.35
C LEU A 136 -36.70 26.29 -6.83
N ALA A 137 -35.69 26.82 -6.14
CA ALA A 137 -35.55 26.72 -4.68
C ALA A 137 -36.76 27.33 -3.95
N ALA A 138 -37.20 28.52 -4.36
CA ALA A 138 -38.35 29.21 -3.79
C ALA A 138 -39.68 28.44 -3.96
N ARG A 139 -39.76 27.46 -4.88
CA ARG A 139 -40.97 26.65 -5.11
C ARG A 139 -41.01 25.35 -4.32
N CYS A 140 -39.93 24.99 -3.62
CA CYS A 140 -39.88 23.80 -2.76
C CYS A 140 -39.82 24.15 -1.25
N GLY A 141 -39.34 25.34 -0.88
CA GLY A 141 -39.23 25.80 0.52
C GLY A 141 -40.55 26.25 1.19
N ALA A 142 -41.67 25.58 0.93
CA ALA A 142 -43.02 26.03 1.34
C ALA A 142 -43.76 25.07 2.30
N ARG A 143 -43.00 24.35 3.14
CA ARG A 143 -43.41 23.64 4.37
C ARG A 143 -42.15 23.44 5.22
N TRP A 144 -42.29 23.29 6.55
CA TRP A 144 -41.19 23.22 7.54
C TRP A 144 -40.40 24.53 7.76
N ALA A 145 -41.08 25.56 8.28
CA ALA A 145 -40.44 26.74 8.86
C ALA A 145 -41.32 27.37 9.98
N ALA A 146 -41.31 26.78 11.18
CA ALA A 146 -41.89 27.38 12.38
C ALA A 146 -41.29 26.75 13.66
N HIS A 147 -41.03 27.59 14.67
CA HIS A 147 -40.52 27.26 16.01
C HIS A 147 -39.05 26.80 16.12
N SER A 148 -38.17 27.77 16.40
CA SER A 148 -37.21 27.61 17.52
C SER A 148 -37.96 27.94 18.82
N PRO A 149 -37.64 27.30 19.96
CA PRO A 149 -36.74 27.98 20.90
C PRO A 149 -35.78 27.05 21.65
N ALA A 150 -34.87 27.64 22.43
CA ALA A 150 -34.06 26.96 23.42
C ALA A 150 -34.88 26.39 24.60
N GLY A 151 -34.26 25.48 25.37
CA GLY A 151 -34.78 25.00 26.66
C GLY A 151 -35.59 23.71 26.58
N ARG A 152 -34.91 22.57 26.79
CA ARG A 152 -35.53 21.34 27.29
C ARG A 152 -34.53 20.35 27.88
N GLU A 153 -34.19 20.56 29.16
CA GLU A 153 -33.93 19.41 30.04
C GLU A 153 -35.21 18.56 30.19
N GLN A 154 -35.08 17.38 30.78
CA GLN A 154 -36.17 16.49 31.22
C GLN A 154 -37.09 15.99 30.09
N LEU A 155 -36.89 14.75 29.63
CA LEU A 155 -37.97 13.77 29.35
C LEU A 155 -37.47 12.34 29.01
N TRP A 156 -36.60 11.76 29.84
CA TRP A 156 -36.37 10.31 29.88
C TRP A 156 -36.41 9.81 31.32
N ASN A 157 -37.62 9.56 31.82
CA ASN A 157 -37.86 8.91 33.10
C ASN A 157 -39.15 8.07 33.01
N THR A 158 -39.37 7.20 34.00
CA THR A 158 -40.21 6.00 33.96
C THR A 158 -39.61 4.87 33.08
N ARG A 159 -39.64 3.60 33.48
CA ARG A 159 -40.39 2.96 34.58
C ARG A 159 -39.50 2.14 35.51
N SER A 160 -39.81 2.21 36.81
CA SER A 160 -39.25 1.34 37.85
C SER A 160 -39.66 -0.13 37.63
N ILE A 161 -38.76 -1.06 37.94
CA ILE A 161 -39.04 -2.50 37.95
C ILE A 161 -39.48 -2.90 39.38
N PRO A 162 -40.66 -3.52 39.58
CA PRO A 162 -41.06 -4.06 40.88
C PRO A 162 -40.24 -5.31 41.28
N SER A 163 -39.97 -5.47 42.57
CA SER A 163 -39.31 -6.65 43.15
C SER A 163 -40.31 -7.70 43.65
N ASP A 164 -39.80 -8.93 43.86
CA ASP A 164 -40.45 -10.09 44.50
C ASP A 164 -41.63 -10.69 43.67
N VAL A 165 -42.02 -11.97 43.72
CA VAL A 165 -41.92 -13.15 44.63
C VAL A 165 -42.07 -14.43 43.73
N PRO A 166 -41.79 -15.73 44.10
CA PRO A 166 -40.88 -16.38 45.07
C PRO A 166 -39.86 -17.37 44.42
N ARG A 167 -39.00 -18.02 45.22
CA ARG A 167 -38.26 -19.26 44.84
C ARG A 167 -39.10 -20.54 45.07
N ARG A 168 -39.12 -21.49 44.11
CA ARG A 168 -39.28 -22.95 44.37
C ARG A 168 -38.92 -23.87 43.18
N GLY A 169 -37.95 -24.76 43.37
CA GLY A 169 -38.04 -26.20 43.01
C GLY A 169 -37.88 -26.70 41.55
N ARG A 170 -36.69 -27.24 41.25
CA ARG A 170 -36.39 -28.40 40.37
C ARG A 170 -36.67 -28.36 38.83
N ALA A 171 -35.55 -28.32 38.10
CA ALA A 171 -35.06 -29.34 37.15
C ALA A 171 -35.78 -29.60 35.80
N GLY A 172 -35.01 -29.45 34.71
CA GLY A 172 -35.29 -30.06 33.40
C GLY A 172 -34.90 -29.17 32.20
N GLY A 173 -33.86 -29.53 31.46
CA GLY A 173 -33.54 -28.92 30.15
C GLY A 173 -32.75 -27.61 30.19
N SER A 174 -31.44 -27.68 30.39
CA SER A 174 -30.55 -26.55 30.08
C SER A 174 -30.34 -26.46 28.56
N VAL A 175 -31.00 -25.49 27.93
CA VAL A 175 -30.53 -24.94 26.66
C VAL A 175 -29.44 -23.94 27.00
N VAL A 176 -28.19 -24.22 26.62
CA VAL A 176 -27.06 -23.31 26.88
C VAL A 176 -27.10 -22.16 25.88
N SER A 177 -27.75 -21.07 26.29
CA SER A 177 -27.68 -19.77 25.61
C SER A 177 -26.32 -19.12 25.90
N GLY A 178 -25.27 -19.58 25.21
CA GLY A 178 -23.87 -19.13 25.36
C GLY A 178 -23.60 -17.72 24.80
N GLY A 179 -24.38 -16.73 25.22
CA GLY A 179 -24.15 -15.31 24.91
C GLY A 179 -23.21 -14.67 25.94
N GLY A 180 -21.91 -14.95 25.83
CA GLY A 180 -20.88 -14.26 26.59
C GLY A 180 -20.22 -13.15 25.76
N ALA A 181 -19.85 -12.05 26.41
CA ALA A 181 -19.18 -10.92 25.79
C ALA A 181 -17.68 -11.18 25.51
N PHE A 182 -17.13 -10.52 24.50
CA PHE A 182 -15.69 -10.41 24.26
C PHE A 182 -15.34 -8.98 23.80
N SER A 183 -15.15 -8.07 24.76
CA SER A 183 -14.79 -6.68 24.54
C SER A 183 -13.31 -6.52 24.21
N LEU A 184 -13.03 -5.95 23.03
CA LEU A 184 -11.68 -5.63 22.58
C LEU A 184 -11.00 -4.55 23.45
N VAL A 185 -11.74 -3.88 24.34
CA VAL A 185 -11.20 -2.93 25.32
C VAL A 185 -10.45 -3.65 26.44
N THR A 186 -11.02 -4.73 27.00
CA THR A 186 -10.55 -5.36 28.25
C THR A 186 -10.11 -6.81 28.11
N GLN A 187 -10.58 -7.56 27.11
CA GLN A 187 -10.04 -8.89 26.79
C GLN A 187 -8.78 -8.78 25.92
N GLN A 188 -7.82 -9.68 26.12
CA GLN A 188 -6.56 -9.70 25.37
C GLN A 188 -6.80 -10.22 23.95
N TRP A 189 -6.31 -9.48 22.94
CA TRP A 189 -6.51 -9.85 21.53
C TRP A 189 -5.45 -9.35 20.55
N MET A 190 -4.69 -8.29 20.86
CA MET A 190 -3.61 -7.80 19.99
C MET A 190 -2.30 -8.47 20.37
N ALA A 191 -1.60 -9.06 19.39
CA ALA A 191 -0.29 -9.64 19.62
C ALA A 191 0.78 -8.55 19.54
N VAL A 192 1.64 -8.48 20.56
CA VAL A 192 2.74 -7.51 20.68
C VAL A 192 4.04 -8.20 21.07
N LEU A 193 5.17 -7.59 20.69
CA LEU A 193 6.50 -7.97 21.16
C LEU A 193 6.93 -6.99 22.25
N ASP A 194 7.25 -7.47 23.45
CA ASP A 194 7.78 -6.63 24.52
C ASP A 194 9.25 -6.25 24.30
N ASN A 195 9.75 -5.27 25.08
CA ASN A 195 11.14 -4.80 25.00
C ASN A 195 12.19 -5.87 25.40
N ARG A 196 11.77 -7.09 25.78
CA ARG A 196 12.64 -8.26 26.03
C ARG A 196 12.53 -9.33 24.93
N GLY A 197 11.82 -9.03 23.82
CA GLY A 197 11.63 -9.95 22.71
C GLY A 197 10.62 -11.07 22.98
N ARG A 198 9.71 -10.90 23.95
CA ARG A 198 8.67 -11.88 24.29
C ARG A 198 7.34 -11.48 23.68
N SER A 199 6.67 -12.43 23.01
CA SER A 199 5.30 -12.24 22.53
C SER A 199 4.30 -12.23 23.69
N ARG A 200 3.36 -11.30 23.66
CA ARG A 200 2.19 -11.21 24.56
C ARG A 200 0.93 -10.95 23.73
N GLU A 201 -0.23 -11.38 24.21
CA GLU A 201 -1.51 -10.81 23.78
C GLU A 201 -1.96 -9.75 24.81
N VAL A 202 -2.50 -8.62 24.34
CA VAL A 202 -2.94 -7.48 25.17
C VAL A 202 -4.30 -6.95 24.69
N SER A 203 -5.04 -6.29 25.58
CA SER A 203 -6.28 -5.58 25.21
C SER A 203 -6.00 -4.18 24.66
N LEU A 204 -7.01 -3.44 24.18
CA LEU A 204 -6.80 -2.02 23.82
C LEU A 204 -6.37 -1.20 25.03
N GLN A 205 -7.01 -1.36 26.18
CA GLN A 205 -6.60 -0.72 27.44
C GLN A 205 -5.12 -0.98 27.75
N GLN A 206 -4.72 -2.25 27.82
CA GLN A 206 -3.33 -2.64 28.13
C GLN A 206 -2.32 -2.16 27.08
N LEU A 207 -2.71 -2.03 25.81
CA LEU A 207 -1.82 -1.51 24.77
C LEU A 207 -1.44 -0.05 25.02
N PHE A 208 -2.41 0.79 25.43
CA PHE A 208 -2.15 2.20 25.72
C PHE A 208 -1.46 2.39 27.09
N GLU A 209 -1.89 1.64 28.13
CA GLU A 209 -1.28 1.66 29.47
C GLU A 209 0.18 1.18 29.50
N GLU A 210 0.55 0.17 28.71
CA GLU A 210 1.91 -0.37 28.64
C GLU A 210 2.66 0.02 27.34
N ALA A 211 2.23 1.08 26.64
CA ALA A 211 2.67 1.40 25.28
C ALA A 211 4.20 1.57 25.10
N GLY A 212 4.88 2.16 26.09
CA GLY A 212 6.35 2.28 26.14
C GLY A 212 7.09 0.96 26.44
N SER A 213 6.40 -0.06 26.96
CA SER A 213 6.98 -1.39 27.27
C SER A 213 6.93 -2.38 26.09
N PHE A 214 6.23 -2.02 25.01
CA PHE A 214 6.14 -2.80 23.78
C PHE A 214 6.98 -2.19 22.66
N ARG A 215 7.69 -3.04 21.92
CA ARG A 215 8.52 -2.63 20.80
C ARG A 215 7.72 -2.50 19.49
N THR A 216 6.82 -3.45 19.23
CA THR A 216 6.02 -3.47 17.98
C THR A 216 4.84 -4.44 18.07
N LEU A 217 3.87 -4.29 17.16
CA LEU A 217 2.82 -5.28 16.90
C LEU A 217 3.43 -6.51 16.22
N SER A 218 2.92 -7.69 16.56
CA SER A 218 3.49 -9.00 16.21
C SER A 218 2.39 -10.04 15.97
N GLY A 219 1.40 -9.69 15.14
CA GLY A 219 0.30 -10.55 14.70
C GLY A 219 0.73 -11.63 13.69
N GLU A 220 -0.26 -12.31 13.10
CA GLU A 220 0.03 -13.41 12.17
C GLU A 220 0.68 -12.97 10.84
N LEU A 221 0.52 -11.70 10.44
CA LEU A 221 1.09 -11.11 9.21
C LEU A 221 1.31 -9.60 9.38
N ALA A 222 2.30 -9.02 8.69
CA ALA A 222 2.53 -7.56 8.70
C ALA A 222 1.35 -6.73 8.17
N THR A 223 0.52 -7.28 7.27
CA THR A 223 -0.75 -6.65 6.84
C THR A 223 -1.78 -6.60 7.97
N GLN A 224 -1.73 -7.54 8.91
CA GLN A 224 -2.56 -7.54 10.10
C GLN A 224 -2.03 -6.51 11.12
N ASP A 225 -0.71 -6.48 11.36
CA ASP A 225 -0.05 -5.46 12.21
C ASP A 225 -0.45 -4.05 11.80
N VAL A 226 -0.31 -3.71 10.52
CA VAL A 226 -0.58 -2.34 10.04
C VAL A 226 -2.08 -2.01 9.98
N ALA A 227 -2.96 -3.02 9.93
CA ALA A 227 -4.40 -2.83 10.09
C ALA A 227 -4.78 -2.56 11.55
N VAL A 228 -4.15 -3.25 12.51
CA VAL A 228 -4.29 -2.98 13.95
C VAL A 228 -3.68 -1.63 14.32
N LEU A 229 -2.50 -1.27 13.78
CA LEU A 229 -1.91 0.07 13.95
C LEU A 229 -2.87 1.18 13.51
N ARG A 230 -3.53 1.03 12.35
CA ARG A 230 -4.53 1.98 11.86
C ARG A 230 -5.77 2.04 12.75
N LEU A 231 -6.21 0.91 13.32
CA LEU A 231 -7.28 0.91 14.34
C LEU A 231 -6.87 1.68 15.61
N CYS A 232 -5.67 1.44 16.14
CA CYS A 232 -5.15 2.12 17.32
C CYS A 232 -4.97 3.62 17.07
N LEU A 233 -4.45 4.00 15.90
CA LEU A 233 -4.36 5.40 15.48
C LEU A 233 -5.74 6.03 15.30
N ALA A 234 -6.75 5.32 14.81
CA ALA A 234 -8.12 5.84 14.69
C ALA A 234 -8.75 6.12 16.06
N ILE A 235 -8.51 5.26 17.06
CA ILE A 235 -8.93 5.47 18.45
C ILE A 235 -8.19 6.67 19.05
N LEU A 236 -6.86 6.68 18.97
CA LEU A 236 -6.01 7.79 19.45
C LEU A 236 -6.39 9.12 18.79
N GLN A 237 -6.70 9.10 17.49
CA GLN A 237 -7.05 10.31 16.73
C GLN A 237 -8.37 10.96 17.18
N ARG A 238 -9.29 10.18 17.74
CA ARG A 238 -10.58 10.66 18.26
C ARG A 238 -10.54 10.97 19.75
N ALA A 239 -9.66 10.32 20.51
CA ALA A 239 -9.45 10.59 21.93
C ALA A 239 -8.74 11.93 22.21
N LEU A 240 -7.85 12.37 21.31
CA LEU A 240 -6.99 13.55 21.51
C LEU A 240 -7.43 14.80 20.72
N ASP A 241 -8.71 14.92 20.31
CA ASP A 241 -9.19 16.02 19.46
C ASP A 241 -8.97 17.42 20.09
N ASP A 242 -8.99 17.51 21.42
CA ASP A 242 -8.76 18.74 22.18
C ASP A 242 -7.26 19.07 22.40
N GLU A 243 -6.34 18.11 22.20
CA GLU A 243 -4.89 18.28 22.46
C GLU A 243 -4.11 18.85 21.25
N TYR A 244 -4.74 18.91 20.08
CA TYR A 244 -4.09 19.21 18.80
C TYR A 244 -3.81 20.70 18.59
N PRO A 245 -2.68 21.05 17.93
CA PRO A 245 -2.30 22.44 17.72
C PRO A 245 -3.23 23.15 16.73
N GLU A 246 -3.33 24.47 16.88
CA GLU A 246 -3.98 25.34 15.89
C GLU A 246 -3.16 25.50 14.60
N ARG A 247 -1.84 25.22 14.65
CA ARG A 247 -0.90 25.41 13.54
C ARG A 247 -0.12 24.15 13.22
N ALA A 248 0.14 23.94 11.93
CA ALA A 248 0.97 22.81 11.46
C ALA A 248 2.47 22.93 11.82
N ASP A 249 2.93 24.12 12.22
CA ASP A 249 4.32 24.35 12.64
C ASP A 249 4.58 23.81 14.05
N ASP A 250 3.57 23.84 14.92
CA ASP A 250 3.65 23.51 16.36
C ASP A 250 3.54 21.97 16.60
N VAL A 251 3.35 21.20 15.52
CA VAL A 251 3.15 19.74 15.53
C VAL A 251 4.31 18.97 16.23
N PRO A 252 5.59 19.31 16.05
CA PRO A 252 6.67 18.60 16.75
C PRO A 252 6.59 18.78 18.26
N GLU A 253 6.35 20.00 18.75
CA GLU A 253 6.26 20.34 20.17
C GLU A 253 5.06 19.64 20.84
N VAL A 254 3.90 19.58 20.17
CA VAL A 254 2.75 18.83 20.70
C VAL A 254 3.02 17.33 20.73
N LEU A 255 3.68 16.75 19.72
CA LEU A 255 3.99 15.31 19.73
C LEU A 255 5.10 14.95 20.73
N GLU A 256 6.02 15.87 21.03
CA GLU A 256 6.98 15.72 22.14
C GLU A 256 6.26 15.77 23.50
N ARG A 257 5.40 16.77 23.73
CA ARG A 257 4.58 16.86 24.95
C ARG A 257 3.78 15.58 25.18
N LEU A 258 3.18 15.01 24.13
CA LEU A 258 2.39 13.79 24.24
C LEU A 258 3.22 12.49 24.42
N ASP A 259 4.55 12.51 24.20
CA ASP A 259 5.46 11.40 24.55
C ASP A 259 5.89 11.50 26.03
N ASP A 260 6.22 12.71 26.50
CA ASP A 260 6.58 13.01 27.89
C ASP A 260 5.38 12.89 28.87
N GLU A 261 4.18 13.33 28.44
CA GLU A 261 2.95 13.32 29.23
C GLU A 261 2.03 12.12 28.92
N TRP A 262 2.56 11.04 28.33
CA TRP A 262 1.74 9.89 27.87
C TRP A 262 0.81 9.34 28.97
N ASP A 263 1.34 9.06 30.16
CA ASP A 263 0.58 8.49 31.29
C ASP A 263 -0.41 9.48 31.94
N SER A 264 -0.14 10.78 31.86
CA SER A 264 -0.97 11.84 32.49
C SER A 264 -2.03 12.42 31.57
N THR A 265 -1.79 12.42 30.26
CA THR A 265 -2.60 13.13 29.26
C THR A 265 -3.17 12.15 28.23
N VAL A 266 -2.34 11.30 27.61
CA VAL A 266 -2.81 10.39 26.55
C VAL A 266 -3.63 9.22 27.08
N VAL A 267 -3.12 8.50 28.09
CA VAL A 267 -3.79 7.31 28.63
C VAL A 267 -5.18 7.65 29.19
N PRO A 268 -5.38 8.68 30.04
CA PRO A 268 -6.71 9.02 30.55
C PRO A 268 -7.71 9.40 29.45
N ALA A 269 -7.28 10.18 28.45
CA ALA A 269 -8.13 10.57 27.32
C ALA A 269 -8.57 9.36 26.49
N VAL A 270 -7.64 8.46 26.15
CA VAL A 270 -7.92 7.24 25.38
C VAL A 270 -8.82 6.27 26.16
N LEU A 271 -8.61 6.10 27.46
CA LEU A 271 -9.44 5.20 28.27
C LEU A 271 -10.86 5.75 28.45
N GLY A 272 -11.04 7.06 28.69
CA GLY A 272 -12.38 7.68 28.75
C GLY A 272 -13.12 7.63 27.41
N TYR A 273 -12.41 7.79 26.29
CA TYR A 273 -12.96 7.61 24.95
C TYR A 273 -13.39 6.15 24.70
N LEU A 274 -12.59 5.16 25.13
CA LEU A 274 -12.93 3.74 24.98
C LEU A 274 -14.07 3.31 25.91
N GLU A 275 -14.16 3.84 27.14
CA GLU A 275 -15.26 3.58 28.07
C GLU A 275 -16.60 4.10 27.51
N SER A 276 -16.64 5.36 27.05
CA SER A 276 -17.84 5.96 26.45
C SER A 276 -18.34 5.24 25.19
N HIS A 277 -17.49 4.47 24.51
CA HIS A 277 -17.83 3.67 23.33
C HIS A 277 -17.84 2.15 23.57
N ALA A 278 -17.68 1.67 24.81
CA ALA A 278 -17.42 0.25 25.12
C ALA A 278 -18.45 -0.74 24.53
N SER A 279 -19.72 -0.33 24.43
CA SER A 279 -20.82 -1.10 23.82
C SER A 279 -20.67 -1.37 22.31
N ARG A 280 -19.69 -0.74 21.64
CA ARG A 280 -19.37 -0.93 20.22
C ARG A 280 -18.12 -1.77 19.98
N PHE A 281 -17.44 -2.19 21.05
CA PHE A 281 -16.18 -2.94 21.01
C PHE A 281 -16.32 -4.41 21.44
N ASP A 282 -17.51 -4.91 21.72
CA ASP A 282 -17.75 -6.35 21.88
C ASP A 282 -17.81 -7.05 20.51
N LEU A 283 -16.99 -8.09 20.34
CA LEU A 283 -16.91 -8.90 19.13
C LEU A 283 -18.19 -9.71 18.85
N PHE A 284 -19.00 -9.96 19.87
CA PHE A 284 -20.19 -10.84 19.81
C PHE A 284 -21.50 -10.18 20.28
N ASP A 285 -21.55 -8.84 20.38
CA ASP A 285 -22.81 -8.15 20.74
C ASP A 285 -23.97 -8.55 19.79
N PRO A 286 -25.18 -8.83 20.30
CA PRO A 286 -26.30 -9.31 19.47
C PRO A 286 -26.88 -8.27 18.50
N PHE A 287 -26.52 -6.98 18.60
CA PHE A 287 -27.08 -5.89 17.80
C PHE A 287 -26.02 -5.06 17.06
N ALA A 288 -24.91 -4.74 17.73
CA ALA A 288 -23.85 -3.86 17.26
C ALA A 288 -22.42 -4.50 17.31
N PRO A 289 -22.24 -5.78 16.91
CA PRO A 289 -20.97 -6.49 17.06
C PRO A 289 -19.85 -5.77 16.29
N PHE A 290 -18.68 -5.65 16.92
CA PHE A 290 -17.55 -4.89 16.38
C PHE A 290 -17.22 -5.32 14.94
N PHE A 291 -17.10 -4.34 14.04
CA PHE A 291 -16.79 -4.49 12.60
C PHE A 291 -17.69 -5.47 11.80
N GLN A 292 -18.87 -5.80 12.32
CA GLN A 292 -19.81 -6.80 11.79
C GLN A 292 -21.22 -6.24 11.58
N VAL A 293 -22.09 -7.05 10.96
CA VAL A 293 -23.53 -6.75 10.81
C VAL A 293 -24.34 -7.91 11.41
N ALA A 294 -25.05 -7.62 12.50
CA ALA A 294 -25.91 -8.59 13.18
C ALA A 294 -27.00 -9.15 12.25
N GLY A 295 -27.42 -10.39 12.48
CA GLY A 295 -28.52 -11.04 11.74
C GLY A 295 -28.22 -11.42 10.28
N MET A 296 -27.00 -11.20 9.77
CA MET A 296 -26.59 -11.68 8.44
C MET A 296 -26.79 -13.20 8.29
N HIS A 297 -27.47 -13.62 7.21
CA HIS A 297 -27.68 -15.03 6.90
C HIS A 297 -27.76 -15.26 5.38
N THR A 298 -27.35 -16.45 4.93
CA THR A 298 -27.66 -16.94 3.58
C THR A 298 -29.07 -17.50 3.54
N THR A 299 -29.62 -17.74 2.34
CA THR A 299 -30.96 -18.34 2.13
C THR A 299 -31.13 -19.76 2.73
N LYS A 300 -30.05 -20.35 3.25
CA LYS A 300 -30.05 -21.66 3.93
C LYS A 300 -29.53 -21.60 5.37
N GLY A 301 -29.06 -20.46 5.87
CA GLY A 301 -28.29 -20.36 7.13
C GLY A 301 -26.88 -20.98 7.08
N GLU A 302 -26.37 -21.35 5.90
CA GLU A 302 -24.99 -21.83 5.71
C GLU A 302 -23.98 -20.68 5.92
N PHE A 303 -22.95 -20.92 6.74
CA PHE A 303 -21.76 -20.08 6.91
C PHE A 303 -20.58 -20.63 6.11
N SER A 304 -19.59 -19.80 5.79
CA SER A 304 -18.33 -20.23 5.17
C SER A 304 -17.31 -20.70 6.21
N GLU A 305 -16.37 -21.54 5.79
CA GLU A 305 -15.20 -21.93 6.59
C GLU A 305 -14.26 -20.74 6.86
N LEU A 306 -13.37 -20.89 7.84
CA LEU A 306 -12.37 -19.88 8.24
C LEU A 306 -11.38 -19.49 7.12
N ASN A 307 -11.29 -20.26 6.02
CA ASN A 307 -10.54 -19.89 4.81
C ASN A 307 -11.14 -18.70 4.02
N LYS A 308 -12.22 -18.08 4.52
CA LYS A 308 -12.73 -16.78 4.07
C LYS A 308 -12.35 -15.60 4.99
N LEU A 309 -11.62 -15.88 6.07
CA LEU A 309 -11.20 -14.91 7.08
C LEU A 309 -9.67 -14.91 7.25
N ILE A 310 -9.08 -16.10 7.38
CA ILE A 310 -7.63 -16.31 7.56
C ILE A 310 -6.95 -16.38 6.19
N LEU A 311 -5.91 -15.56 5.97
CA LEU A 311 -5.29 -15.43 4.65
C LEU A 311 -4.38 -16.62 4.28
N ASP A 312 -3.63 -17.16 5.25
CA ASP A 312 -2.67 -18.25 5.05
C ASP A 312 -3.32 -19.67 4.92
N MET A 313 -4.65 -19.74 4.82
CA MET A 313 -5.39 -20.99 4.68
C MET A 313 -5.93 -21.18 3.25
N PRO A 314 -5.14 -21.73 2.31
CA PRO A 314 -5.55 -21.90 0.93
C PRO A 314 -6.76 -22.85 0.80
N ALA A 315 -7.88 -22.32 0.31
CA ALA A 315 -9.14 -23.04 0.18
C ALA A 315 -8.98 -24.39 -0.56
N GLY A 316 -9.46 -25.47 0.07
CA GLY A 316 -9.38 -26.83 -0.45
C GLY A 316 -7.98 -27.46 -0.45
N LYS A 317 -6.96 -26.83 0.17
CA LYS A 317 -5.57 -27.34 0.21
C LYS A 317 -5.02 -27.42 1.65
N PRO A 318 -5.61 -28.25 2.54
CA PRO A 318 -5.20 -28.33 3.95
C PRO A 318 -3.76 -28.83 4.20
N PHE A 319 -3.08 -29.33 3.15
CA PHE A 319 -1.68 -29.77 3.21
C PHE A 319 -0.66 -28.66 2.86
N LEU A 320 -1.12 -27.42 2.67
CA LEU A 320 -0.29 -26.24 2.32
C LEU A 320 -0.50 -25.07 3.30
N THR A 321 -0.85 -25.36 4.56
CA THR A 321 -0.85 -24.42 5.68
C THR A 321 0.02 -24.97 6.81
N SER A 322 0.59 -24.08 7.61
CA SER A 322 1.29 -24.42 8.87
C SER A 322 0.32 -24.68 10.03
N ARG A 323 -0.96 -24.28 9.91
CA ARG A 323 -1.99 -24.51 10.93
C ARG A 323 -2.29 -25.99 11.12
N SER A 324 -2.55 -26.38 12.37
CA SER A 324 -3.04 -27.73 12.69
C SER A 324 -4.47 -27.94 12.16
N ALA A 325 -4.88 -29.19 11.99
CA ALA A 325 -6.25 -29.52 11.57
C ALA A 325 -7.34 -29.04 12.56
N THR A 326 -6.97 -28.71 13.79
CA THR A 326 -7.84 -28.07 14.80
C THR A 326 -7.90 -26.56 14.57
N ALA A 327 -6.75 -25.89 14.45
CA ALA A 327 -6.66 -24.45 14.19
C ALA A 327 -7.29 -24.03 12.84
N ALA A 328 -7.36 -24.95 11.88
CA ALA A 328 -8.08 -24.74 10.62
C ALA A 328 -9.63 -24.80 10.74
N ARG A 329 -10.16 -25.17 11.91
CA ARG A 329 -11.61 -25.36 12.17
C ARG A 329 -12.16 -24.52 13.33
N LEU A 330 -11.29 -24.15 14.28
CA LEU A 330 -11.62 -23.36 15.46
C LEU A 330 -10.43 -22.43 15.75
N ILE A 331 -10.71 -21.14 15.89
CA ILE A 331 -9.76 -20.11 16.30
C ILE A 331 -10.27 -19.39 17.55
N THR A 332 -9.37 -18.73 18.29
CA THR A 332 -9.75 -17.93 19.47
C THR A 332 -10.53 -16.68 19.05
N PRO A 333 -11.33 -16.07 19.95
CA PRO A 333 -11.91 -14.75 19.69
C PRO A 333 -10.84 -13.68 19.41
N ALA A 334 -9.70 -13.77 20.08
CA ALA A 334 -8.53 -12.91 19.87
C ALA A 334 -8.04 -12.96 18.41
N GLU A 335 -7.73 -14.16 17.91
CA GLU A 335 -7.33 -14.40 16.52
C GLU A 335 -8.42 -13.96 15.54
N ALA A 336 -9.69 -14.25 15.83
CA ALA A 336 -10.82 -13.85 14.99
C ALA A 336 -10.97 -12.32 14.90
N ALA A 337 -10.74 -11.57 15.98
CA ALA A 337 -10.75 -10.11 15.99
C ALA A 337 -9.63 -9.53 15.12
N ARG A 338 -8.40 -10.05 15.25
CA ARG A 338 -7.27 -9.63 14.40
C ARG A 338 -7.54 -9.86 12.92
N TRP A 339 -8.06 -11.03 12.55
CA TRP A 339 -8.43 -11.31 11.15
C TRP A 339 -9.62 -10.50 10.67
N LEU A 340 -10.58 -10.14 11.52
CA LEU A 340 -11.71 -9.28 11.17
C LEU A 340 -11.27 -7.84 10.85
N VAL A 341 -10.34 -7.29 11.63
CA VAL A 341 -9.70 -5.99 11.33
C VAL A 341 -8.94 -6.06 10.00
N HIS A 342 -8.16 -7.12 9.78
CA HIS A 342 -7.48 -7.37 8.51
C HIS A 342 -8.45 -7.54 7.32
N LEU A 343 -9.61 -8.20 7.52
CA LEU A 343 -10.63 -8.41 6.48
C LEU A 343 -11.19 -7.08 5.95
N GLN A 344 -11.44 -6.10 6.83
CA GLN A 344 -11.91 -4.77 6.43
C GLN A 344 -10.84 -3.96 5.68
N ALA A 345 -9.55 -4.26 5.92
CA ALA A 345 -8.41 -3.57 5.33
C ALA A 345 -7.90 -4.17 4.00
N PHE A 346 -7.74 -5.50 3.91
CA PHE A 346 -6.95 -6.17 2.84
C PHE A 346 -7.70 -7.22 2.00
N ASP A 347 -8.97 -7.52 2.26
CA ASP A 347 -9.68 -8.60 1.55
C ASP A 347 -9.70 -8.45 0.00
N PRO A 348 -9.41 -9.53 -0.76
CA PRO A 348 -9.32 -9.50 -2.23
C PRO A 348 -10.67 -9.39 -2.95
N SER A 349 -10.65 -8.91 -4.19
CA SER A 349 -11.80 -8.64 -5.08
C SER A 349 -12.46 -9.91 -5.67
N GLY A 350 -12.51 -11.01 -4.91
CA GLY A 350 -13.16 -12.26 -5.33
C GLY A 350 -14.70 -12.19 -5.32
N ILE A 351 -15.36 -13.21 -5.85
CA ILE A 351 -16.82 -13.39 -5.66
C ILE A 351 -17.08 -13.66 -4.16
N LYS A 352 -18.03 -12.94 -3.57
CA LYS A 352 -18.40 -13.03 -2.15
C LYS A 352 -19.78 -13.67 -1.96
N THR A 353 -20.11 -14.02 -0.73
CA THR A 353 -21.34 -14.74 -0.38
C THR A 353 -22.55 -13.80 -0.44
N GLY A 354 -23.56 -14.15 -1.23
CA GLY A 354 -24.82 -13.41 -1.29
C GLY A 354 -25.71 -13.77 -0.09
N VAL A 355 -25.80 -12.84 0.86
CA VAL A 355 -26.71 -12.92 2.00
C VAL A 355 -28.09 -12.33 1.66
N VAL A 356 -29.11 -12.72 2.43
CA VAL A 356 -30.48 -12.21 2.30
C VAL A 356 -30.48 -10.70 2.60
N GLY A 357 -31.21 -9.92 1.79
CA GLY A 357 -31.34 -8.47 1.97
C GLY A 357 -30.20 -7.62 1.42
N HIS A 358 -29.09 -8.21 0.93
CA HIS A 358 -28.02 -7.42 0.28
C HIS A 358 -28.45 -6.99 -1.13
N PRO A 359 -28.38 -5.69 -1.49
CA PRO A 359 -29.04 -5.13 -2.68
C PRO A 359 -28.48 -5.67 -4.01
N ARG A 360 -27.28 -6.25 -3.99
CA ARG A 360 -26.59 -6.80 -5.17
C ARG A 360 -26.41 -8.32 -5.12
N ALA A 361 -27.06 -9.01 -4.19
CA ALA A 361 -27.04 -10.46 -4.12
C ALA A 361 -27.86 -11.09 -5.26
N ASN A 362 -27.23 -11.98 -6.03
CA ASN A 362 -27.86 -12.74 -7.10
C ASN A 362 -27.37 -14.19 -7.06
N GLY A 363 -28.29 -15.16 -7.00
CA GLY A 363 -27.96 -16.59 -6.97
C GLY A 363 -27.07 -17.00 -5.78
N GLY A 364 -27.22 -16.35 -4.62
CA GLY A 364 -26.39 -16.59 -3.44
C GLY A 364 -24.96 -16.04 -3.55
N ARG A 365 -24.70 -15.09 -4.45
CA ARG A 365 -23.38 -14.49 -4.71
C ARG A 365 -23.46 -12.97 -4.83
N VAL A 366 -22.37 -12.28 -4.50
CA VAL A 366 -22.12 -10.89 -4.88
C VAL A 366 -20.86 -10.83 -5.75
N TYR A 367 -20.96 -10.17 -6.90
CA TYR A 367 -19.87 -10.07 -7.88
C TYR A 367 -18.87 -8.95 -7.52
N PRO A 368 -17.60 -9.05 -8.00
CA PRO A 368 -16.51 -8.17 -7.58
C PRO A 368 -16.79 -6.67 -7.61
N GLU A 369 -16.37 -5.98 -6.55
CA GLU A 369 -16.54 -4.52 -6.42
C GLU A 369 -15.21 -3.77 -6.30
N GLY A 370 -14.16 -4.43 -5.78
CA GLY A 370 -12.82 -3.90 -5.53
C GLY A 370 -12.14 -4.61 -4.36
N VAL A 371 -10.81 -4.55 -4.33
CA VAL A 371 -10.02 -4.87 -3.13
C VAL A 371 -10.42 -3.91 -1.99
N ALA A 372 -10.39 -4.39 -0.74
CA ALA A 372 -10.56 -3.54 0.44
C ALA A 372 -9.57 -2.35 0.45
N TRP A 373 -9.95 -1.22 1.08
CA TRP A 373 -9.26 0.06 0.91
C TRP A 373 -7.73 -0.03 1.07
N THR A 374 -7.28 -0.48 2.23
CA THR A 374 -5.85 -0.53 2.61
C THR A 374 -5.04 -1.44 1.66
N GLY A 375 -5.66 -2.51 1.16
CA GLY A 375 -5.09 -3.40 0.13
C GLY A 375 -4.92 -2.78 -1.27
N GLN A 376 -5.49 -1.60 -1.52
CA GLN A 376 -5.21 -0.82 -2.74
C GLN A 376 -3.88 -0.06 -2.65
N LEU A 377 -3.29 0.07 -1.46
CA LEU A 377 -2.13 0.92 -1.16
C LEU A 377 -0.79 0.19 -1.26
N GLY A 378 0.29 0.95 -1.35
CA GLY A 378 1.61 0.54 -0.88
C GLY A 378 1.91 1.34 0.38
N LEU A 379 1.60 0.78 1.55
CA LEU A 379 1.70 1.49 2.82
C LEU A 379 3.16 1.72 3.19
N VAL A 380 3.44 2.90 3.72
CA VAL A 380 4.64 3.17 4.50
C VAL A 380 4.21 3.91 5.78
N HIS A 381 4.78 3.55 6.91
CA HIS A 381 4.59 4.22 8.20
C HIS A 381 5.95 4.40 8.89
N LEU A 382 6.03 5.29 9.87
CA LEU A 382 7.22 5.45 10.72
C LEU A 382 7.22 4.41 11.84
N LEU A 383 8.40 4.05 12.36
CA LEU A 383 8.57 3.26 13.59
C LEU A 383 9.41 4.05 14.61
N GLY A 384 8.98 4.03 15.87
CA GLY A 384 9.76 4.48 17.01
C GLY A 384 10.61 3.35 17.63
N GLY A 385 11.13 3.58 18.83
CA GLY A 385 11.67 2.50 19.67
C GLY A 385 10.58 1.63 20.31
N THR A 386 9.40 2.21 20.51
CA THR A 386 8.24 1.63 21.21
C THR A 386 6.94 1.74 20.40
N ILE A 387 5.86 1.09 20.83
CA ILE A 387 4.52 1.28 20.25
C ILE A 387 4.01 2.70 20.51
N GLN A 388 4.23 3.26 21.70
CA GLN A 388 3.95 4.66 22.04
C GLN A 388 4.52 5.63 20.98
N GLN A 389 5.84 5.59 20.76
CA GLN A 389 6.49 6.45 19.76
C GLN A 389 6.02 6.13 18.34
N THR A 390 5.78 4.85 18.02
CA THR A 390 5.22 4.44 16.72
C THR A 390 3.82 5.01 16.48
N LEU A 391 3.01 5.21 17.52
CA LEU A 391 1.70 5.85 17.41
C LEU A 391 1.85 7.36 17.19
N LEU A 392 2.67 8.05 17.99
CA LEU A 392 2.89 9.50 17.88
C LEU A 392 3.53 9.89 16.54
N LEU A 393 4.53 9.14 16.07
CA LEU A 393 5.19 9.32 14.76
C LEU A 393 4.27 9.05 13.55
N ASN A 394 3.03 8.61 13.76
CA ASN A 394 2.00 8.44 12.72
C ASN A 394 0.65 9.11 13.07
N LEU A 395 0.64 9.97 14.09
CA LEU A 395 -0.54 10.72 14.50
C LEU A 395 -0.76 11.90 13.54
N TRP A 396 -1.64 11.73 12.55
CA TRP A 396 -1.84 12.73 11.48
C TRP A 396 -2.91 13.79 11.79
N ALA A 397 -3.85 13.53 12.72
CA ALA A 397 -4.98 14.44 12.99
C ALA A 397 -4.56 15.86 13.42
N VAL A 398 -3.39 16.01 14.06
CA VAL A 398 -2.70 17.28 14.36
C VAL A 398 -2.44 18.20 13.14
N ARG A 399 -2.64 17.70 11.91
CA ARG A 399 -2.47 18.47 10.65
C ARG A 399 -3.77 18.75 9.90
N LEU A 400 -4.92 18.36 10.45
CA LEU A 400 -6.24 18.58 9.84
C LEU A 400 -6.92 19.82 10.44
N ASP A 401 -7.70 20.52 9.62
CA ASP A 401 -8.55 21.61 10.10
C ASP A 401 -9.65 21.08 11.04
N PRO A 402 -10.08 21.86 12.05
CA PRO A 402 -11.06 21.40 13.03
C PRO A 402 -12.41 20.96 12.44
N GLU A 403 -12.88 21.55 11.33
CA GLU A 403 -14.13 21.08 10.71
C GLU A 403 -13.96 19.67 10.11
N THR A 404 -12.81 19.38 9.50
CA THR A 404 -12.51 18.07 8.94
C THR A 404 -12.35 17.03 10.04
N ARG A 405 -11.66 17.35 11.16
CA ARG A 405 -11.59 16.46 12.34
C ARG A 405 -12.97 16.13 12.89
N ALA A 406 -13.82 17.14 13.09
CA ALA A 406 -15.19 16.96 13.59
C ALA A 406 -16.12 16.14 12.65
N ARG A 407 -15.75 15.93 11.39
CA ARG A 407 -16.46 15.09 10.41
C ARG A 407 -15.85 13.68 10.27
N ASP A 408 -14.63 13.47 10.74
CA ASP A 408 -13.84 12.25 10.49
C ASP A 408 -14.12 11.14 11.51
N LEU A 409 -15.35 10.60 11.46
CA LEU A 409 -15.84 9.67 12.46
C LEU A 409 -15.56 8.20 12.10
N PRO A 410 -15.15 7.35 13.06
CA PRO A 410 -15.04 5.89 12.90
C PRO A 410 -16.42 5.20 12.90
N PRO A 411 -16.53 3.93 12.47
CA PRO A 411 -17.81 3.20 12.40
C PRO A 411 -18.48 2.94 13.74
N TRP A 412 -17.77 3.08 14.87
CA TRP A 412 -18.35 2.97 16.22
C TRP A 412 -18.94 4.29 16.75
N GLU A 413 -18.55 5.46 16.19
CA GLU A 413 -19.26 6.74 16.40
C GLU A 413 -20.44 6.90 15.43
N ARG A 414 -20.46 6.15 14.33
CA ARG A 414 -21.55 6.13 13.34
C ARG A 414 -22.67 5.12 13.70
N PRO A 415 -23.89 5.26 13.14
CA PRO A 415 -24.93 4.23 13.22
C PRO A 415 -24.41 2.85 12.79
N VAL A 416 -24.93 1.79 13.41
CA VAL A 416 -24.52 0.39 13.13
C VAL A 416 -24.68 0.08 11.63
N ALA A 417 -23.65 -0.51 11.03
CA ALA A 417 -23.61 -0.77 9.60
C ALA A 417 -24.73 -1.74 9.16
N ALA A 418 -25.40 -1.40 8.07
CA ALA A 418 -26.41 -2.24 7.43
C ALA A 418 -25.83 -3.00 6.22
N LEU A 419 -26.61 -3.88 5.60
CA LEU A 419 -26.25 -4.51 4.32
C LEU A 419 -26.30 -3.56 3.12
N GLU A 420 -26.99 -2.43 3.26
CA GLU A 420 -26.97 -1.34 2.29
C GLU A 420 -25.66 -0.52 2.38
N PRO A 421 -25.29 0.21 1.30
CA PRO A 421 -24.23 1.21 1.35
C PRO A 421 -24.54 2.29 2.39
N THR A 422 -23.51 2.85 3.05
CA THR A 422 -23.72 3.90 4.05
C THR A 422 -24.35 5.16 3.39
N PRO A 423 -25.37 5.81 3.98
CA PRO A 423 -26.05 6.95 3.33
C PRO A 423 -25.15 8.14 2.96
N ASP A 424 -24.00 8.30 3.63
CA ASP A 424 -23.01 9.36 3.43
C ASP A 424 -21.81 8.95 2.55
N LEU A 425 -21.88 7.78 1.89
CA LEU A 425 -20.78 7.19 1.10
C LEU A 425 -20.32 8.05 -0.09
N LEU A 426 -21.12 9.03 -0.54
CA LEU A 426 -20.74 9.97 -1.60
C LEU A 426 -19.92 11.16 -1.06
N GLN A 427 -20.03 11.46 0.24
CA GLN A 427 -19.29 12.50 0.95
C GLN A 427 -18.01 11.97 1.60
N ARG A 428 -17.79 10.64 1.56
CA ARG A 428 -16.69 9.94 2.22
C ARG A 428 -15.62 9.44 1.24
N PRO A 429 -14.33 9.39 1.64
CA PRO A 429 -13.80 9.54 3.00
C PRO A 429 -13.87 10.96 3.55
N THR A 430 -14.14 11.09 4.84
CA THR A 430 -14.07 12.39 5.55
C THR A 430 -12.65 12.76 6.01
N GLY A 431 -11.83 11.77 6.37
CA GLY A 431 -10.43 11.95 6.77
C GLY A 431 -9.71 10.62 7.05
N PRO A 432 -8.52 10.65 7.68
CA PRO A 432 -7.75 9.47 8.02
C PRO A 432 -8.50 8.45 8.89
N VAL A 433 -9.30 8.86 9.89
CA VAL A 433 -9.99 7.94 10.81
C VAL A 433 -10.99 7.07 10.04
N ASP A 434 -11.77 7.67 9.14
CA ASP A 434 -12.66 6.97 8.21
C ASP A 434 -11.88 6.05 7.24
N LEU A 435 -10.71 6.49 6.75
CA LEU A 435 -9.80 5.67 5.91
C LEU A 435 -9.10 4.55 6.68
N TYR A 436 -8.89 4.70 7.97
CA TYR A 436 -8.21 3.73 8.83
C TYR A 436 -9.18 2.61 9.24
N THR A 437 -10.47 2.91 9.30
CA THR A 437 -11.55 2.03 9.80
C THR A 437 -12.58 1.65 8.73
N TRP A 438 -12.28 1.91 7.45
CA TRP A 438 -13.21 1.77 6.34
C TRP A 438 -13.86 0.39 6.24
N GLN A 439 -15.19 0.34 6.27
CA GLN A 439 -15.97 -0.89 6.27
C GLN A 439 -16.13 -1.48 4.86
N SER A 440 -15.00 -1.87 4.25
CA SER A 440 -14.89 -2.45 2.91
C SER A 440 -15.80 -3.67 2.69
N ARG A 441 -16.15 -4.38 3.77
CA ARG A 441 -16.94 -5.62 3.80
C ARG A 441 -18.06 -5.52 4.84
N ARG A 442 -19.08 -6.35 4.69
CA ARG A 442 -19.99 -6.71 5.79
C ARG A 442 -19.67 -8.15 6.18
N ALA A 443 -19.47 -8.37 7.47
CA ALA A 443 -19.06 -9.66 8.02
C ALA A 443 -19.96 -10.07 9.19
N LEU A 444 -20.01 -11.38 9.45
CA LEU A 444 -20.54 -11.94 10.71
C LEU A 444 -19.79 -13.22 11.03
N LEU A 445 -19.21 -13.32 12.23
CA LEU A 445 -18.50 -14.49 12.74
C LEU A 445 -19.49 -15.56 13.21
N ARG A 446 -19.09 -16.83 13.15
CA ARG A 446 -19.84 -17.97 13.71
C ARG A 446 -19.12 -18.53 14.91
N GLY A 447 -19.52 -18.10 16.11
CA GLY A 447 -18.90 -18.52 17.35
C GLY A 447 -19.38 -17.72 18.54
N GLY A 448 -18.53 -17.68 19.57
CA GLY A 448 -18.66 -16.87 20.77
C GLY A 448 -17.33 -16.89 21.54
N PRO A 449 -17.29 -16.57 22.84
CA PRO A 449 -16.06 -16.58 23.63
C PRO A 449 -15.31 -17.92 23.64
N ASP A 450 -16.01 -19.05 23.50
CA ASP A 450 -15.41 -20.39 23.38
C ASP A 450 -14.67 -20.63 22.04
N GLY A 451 -14.75 -19.67 21.11
CA GLY A 451 -14.04 -19.66 19.84
C GLY A 451 -14.94 -19.51 18.60
N VAL A 452 -14.30 -19.32 17.45
CA VAL A 452 -14.94 -19.03 16.16
C VAL A 452 -14.66 -20.14 15.14
N THR A 453 -15.71 -20.58 14.44
CA THR A 453 -15.72 -21.78 13.56
C THR A 453 -15.99 -21.48 12.09
N GLY A 454 -16.35 -20.25 11.75
CA GLY A 454 -16.69 -19.85 10.39
C GLY A 454 -17.12 -18.38 10.31
N VAL A 455 -17.47 -17.94 9.10
CA VAL A 455 -17.75 -16.53 8.80
C VAL A 455 -18.75 -16.38 7.64
N LEU A 456 -19.50 -15.29 7.62
CA LEU A 456 -20.12 -14.75 6.40
C LEU A 456 -19.36 -13.49 5.99
N VAL A 457 -19.02 -13.38 4.70
CA VAL A 457 -18.39 -12.19 4.13
C VAL A 457 -19.10 -11.80 2.84
N THR A 458 -19.56 -10.55 2.78
CA THR A 458 -20.06 -9.88 1.58
C THR A 458 -19.40 -8.52 1.40
N TYR A 459 -19.62 -7.87 0.26
CA TYR A 459 -19.15 -6.50 0.02
C TYR A 459 -19.88 -5.49 0.93
N GLY A 460 -19.14 -4.51 1.41
CA GLY A 460 -19.63 -3.35 2.17
C GLY A 460 -19.45 -2.07 1.36
N ASP A 461 -18.93 -1.02 1.99
CA ASP A 461 -18.76 0.29 1.34
C ASP A 461 -17.64 0.24 0.29
N ARG A 462 -18.02 0.45 -0.97
CA ARG A 462 -17.11 0.34 -2.11
C ARG A 462 -16.19 1.56 -2.22
N PHE A 463 -14.87 1.34 -2.12
CA PHE A 463 -13.88 2.39 -2.37
C PHE A 463 -13.32 2.34 -3.80
N LEU A 464 -13.49 3.43 -4.56
CA LEU A 464 -12.81 3.67 -5.84
C LEU A 464 -12.00 4.97 -5.80
N ILE A 465 -10.68 4.84 -5.93
CA ILE A 465 -9.70 5.95 -5.94
C ILE A 465 -10.00 6.99 -7.02
N GLN A 466 -10.41 6.55 -8.21
CA GLN A 466 -10.68 7.43 -9.34
C GLN A 466 -11.81 8.42 -9.02
N GLU A 467 -12.84 7.97 -8.32
CA GLU A 467 -14.00 8.78 -7.91
C GLU A 467 -13.68 9.70 -6.72
N ARG A 468 -12.57 9.48 -6.02
CA ARG A 468 -12.26 10.08 -4.70
C ARG A 468 -10.84 10.64 -4.63
N GLN A 469 -10.41 11.40 -5.64
CA GLN A 469 -9.04 11.91 -5.73
C GLN A 469 -8.59 12.81 -4.56
N GLY A 470 -9.53 13.42 -3.82
CA GLY A 470 -9.25 14.13 -2.56
C GLY A 470 -8.65 13.24 -1.46
N VAL A 471 -8.76 11.90 -1.56
CA VAL A 471 -8.07 10.96 -0.65
C VAL A 471 -6.55 11.14 -0.66
N THR A 472 -6.00 11.72 -1.74
CA THR A 472 -4.57 12.00 -1.84
C THR A 472 -4.09 13.15 -0.93
N ASP A 473 -5.00 13.85 -0.27
CA ASP A 473 -4.74 14.85 0.78
C ASP A 473 -5.13 14.33 2.19
N LEU A 474 -5.68 13.11 2.29
CA LEU A 474 -6.25 12.54 3.53
C LEU A 474 -5.64 11.19 3.96
N GLU A 475 -5.02 10.43 3.06
CA GLU A 475 -4.35 9.16 3.37
C GLU A 475 -2.85 9.38 3.55
N PRO A 476 -2.33 9.48 4.79
CA PRO A 476 -0.93 9.83 5.00
C PRO A 476 0.03 8.71 4.63
N MET A 477 -0.37 7.44 4.84
CA MET A 477 0.51 6.27 4.72
C MET A 477 0.72 5.77 3.28
N SER A 478 0.12 6.40 2.27
CA SER A 478 0.21 5.94 0.88
C SER A 478 1.20 6.74 0.04
N LEU A 479 2.20 6.08 -0.54
CA LEU A 479 3.01 6.66 -1.61
C LEU A 479 2.18 6.86 -2.88
N TRP A 480 2.24 8.05 -3.47
CA TRP A 480 1.46 8.40 -4.68
C TRP A 480 2.27 8.30 -5.98
N ARG A 481 1.55 8.19 -7.10
CA ARG A 481 2.08 8.30 -8.46
C ARG A 481 1.02 8.75 -9.47
N TYR A 482 1.42 9.53 -10.45
CA TYR A 482 0.57 9.92 -11.56
C TYR A 482 0.35 8.75 -12.53
N SER A 483 -0.85 8.68 -13.11
CA SER A 483 -1.30 7.50 -13.85
C SER A 483 -1.87 7.86 -15.22
N LYS A 484 -0.99 8.16 -16.19
CA LYS A 484 -1.34 8.42 -17.61
C LYS A 484 -2.47 7.54 -18.17
N PRO A 485 -2.53 6.21 -17.94
CA PRO A 485 -3.62 5.37 -18.43
C PRO A 485 -4.98 5.66 -17.75
N GLN A 486 -5.00 5.98 -16.46
CA GLN A 486 -6.22 6.34 -15.75
C GLN A 486 -6.64 7.77 -16.08
N THR A 487 -5.71 8.74 -16.17
CA THR A 487 -5.97 10.09 -16.67
C THR A 487 -6.63 10.06 -18.05
N ALA A 488 -6.07 9.28 -18.98
CA ALA A 488 -6.62 9.12 -20.33
C ALA A 488 -8.01 8.46 -20.36
N LYS A 489 -8.35 7.62 -19.36
CA LYS A 489 -9.65 6.97 -19.19
C LYS A 489 -10.69 7.93 -18.56
N CYS A 490 -10.32 8.59 -17.47
CA CYS A 490 -11.20 9.40 -16.62
C CYS A 490 -11.39 10.85 -17.09
N LYS A 491 -10.48 11.37 -17.93
CA LYS A 491 -10.50 12.75 -18.50
C LYS A 491 -10.18 13.89 -17.52
N TYR A 492 -9.65 13.56 -16.35
CA TYR A 492 -8.99 14.47 -15.39
C TYR A 492 -7.70 13.80 -14.90
N SER A 493 -6.76 14.54 -14.30
CA SER A 493 -5.53 13.96 -13.75
C SER A 493 -5.86 12.93 -12.66
N VAL A 494 -5.32 11.72 -12.77
CA VAL A 494 -5.51 10.64 -11.79
C VAL A 494 -4.17 10.25 -11.16
N GLN A 495 -4.07 10.50 -9.86
CA GLN A 495 -3.09 9.87 -8.98
C GLN A 495 -3.61 8.48 -8.56
N MET A 496 -2.69 7.52 -8.44
CA MET A 496 -2.93 6.17 -7.93
C MET A 496 -1.86 5.84 -6.88
N PRO A 497 -2.10 4.87 -5.98
CA PRO A 497 -1.07 4.37 -5.08
C PRO A 497 0.11 3.74 -5.84
N ARG A 498 1.29 3.91 -5.27
CA ARG A 498 2.53 3.22 -5.64
C ARG A 498 2.63 1.94 -4.79
N LYS A 499 1.82 0.93 -5.16
CA LYS A 499 1.94 -0.43 -4.59
C LYS A 499 3.40 -0.91 -4.64
N HIS A 500 3.83 -1.58 -3.58
CA HIS A 500 5.13 -2.25 -3.50
C HIS A 500 5.23 -3.40 -4.50
N ARG A 501 6.43 -3.96 -4.67
CA ARG A 501 6.68 -5.04 -5.62
C ARG A 501 7.48 -6.16 -4.95
N GLU A 502 7.01 -7.38 -5.16
CA GLU A 502 7.76 -8.62 -4.91
C GLU A 502 9.19 -8.50 -5.49
N GLY A 503 10.20 -8.94 -4.73
CA GLY A 503 11.61 -8.90 -5.15
C GLY A 503 12.24 -7.49 -5.30
N VAL A 504 11.60 -6.43 -4.78
CA VAL A 504 12.14 -5.06 -4.84
C VAL A 504 12.22 -4.41 -3.46
N ALA A 505 13.43 -4.49 -2.87
CA ALA A 505 13.80 -3.78 -1.65
C ALA A 505 13.49 -2.26 -1.70
N LEU A 506 12.98 -1.73 -0.59
CA LEU A 506 12.43 -0.38 -0.43
C LEU A 506 13.42 0.74 -0.79
N TRP A 507 14.70 0.58 -0.44
CA TRP A 507 15.75 1.57 -0.75
C TRP A 507 15.97 1.77 -2.26
N ARG A 508 15.66 0.76 -3.09
CA ARG A 508 15.69 0.88 -4.56
C ARG A 508 14.63 1.87 -5.07
N GLY A 509 13.66 2.23 -4.23
CA GLY A 509 12.64 3.26 -4.42
C GLY A 509 12.85 4.53 -3.60
N LEU A 510 14.04 4.79 -3.04
CA LEU A 510 14.33 5.91 -2.11
C LEU A 510 13.74 7.27 -2.56
N ALA A 511 13.76 7.57 -3.87
CA ALA A 511 13.19 8.77 -4.48
C ALA A 511 11.69 9.02 -4.21
N ALA A 512 10.96 8.04 -3.67
CA ALA A 512 9.57 8.17 -3.25
C ALA A 512 9.39 8.50 -1.75
N VAL A 513 10.38 8.21 -0.89
CA VAL A 513 10.32 8.41 0.57
C VAL A 513 11.19 9.58 1.06
N VAL A 514 11.74 10.40 0.15
CA VAL A 514 12.49 11.63 0.46
C VAL A 514 11.83 12.86 -0.16
N PRO A 515 12.04 14.08 0.37
CA PRO A 515 11.47 15.30 -0.19
C PRO A 515 11.78 15.45 -1.68
N ARG A 516 10.76 15.77 -2.48
CA ARG A 516 10.90 15.98 -3.92
C ARG A 516 11.20 17.45 -4.22
N GLU A 517 12.15 17.69 -5.11
CA GLU A 517 12.57 19.03 -5.52
C GLU A 517 11.91 19.41 -6.85
N ASN A 518 11.53 20.68 -6.99
CA ASN A 518 11.04 21.27 -8.25
C ASN A 518 9.86 20.54 -8.92
N MET A 519 8.75 20.33 -8.19
CA MET A 519 7.46 19.93 -8.76
C MET A 519 7.00 20.92 -9.86
N ARG A 520 6.61 20.43 -11.05
CA ARG A 520 6.26 21.26 -12.22
C ARG A 520 4.94 20.91 -12.91
N GLY A 521 3.99 20.28 -12.22
CA GLY A 521 2.58 20.33 -12.64
C GLY A 521 1.70 19.18 -12.13
N ALA A 522 0.45 19.17 -12.62
CA ALA A 522 -0.58 18.18 -12.24
C ALA A 522 -0.40 16.79 -12.91
N ASP A 523 0.59 16.63 -13.80
CA ASP A 523 0.94 15.38 -14.49
C ASP A 523 2.19 14.69 -13.87
N GLU A 524 2.53 15.05 -12.63
CA GLU A 524 3.66 14.50 -11.86
C GLU A 524 3.19 13.72 -10.62
N ASP A 525 4.06 12.87 -10.08
CA ASP A 525 3.80 12.11 -8.85
C ASP A 525 3.63 13.08 -7.67
N LYS A 526 2.43 13.10 -7.07
CA LYS A 526 2.09 14.01 -5.96
C LYS A 526 3.02 13.79 -4.75
N PRO A 527 3.41 14.84 -3.99
CA PRO A 527 4.12 14.69 -2.73
C PRO A 527 3.36 13.75 -1.78
N THR A 528 4.09 13.02 -0.94
CA THR A 528 3.48 12.09 0.02
C THR A 528 3.53 12.68 1.43
N LEU A 529 2.36 12.78 2.04
CA LEU A 529 2.11 13.36 3.36
C LEU A 529 3.02 12.81 4.46
N LEU A 530 3.28 11.48 4.49
CA LEU A 530 4.26 10.86 5.39
C LEU A 530 5.67 11.47 5.29
N VAL A 531 6.13 11.77 4.08
CA VAL A 531 7.46 12.35 3.83
C VAL A 531 7.51 13.79 4.33
N GLU A 532 6.40 14.52 4.17
CA GLU A 532 6.25 15.88 4.72
C GLU A 532 6.01 15.90 6.23
N HIS A 533 5.60 14.78 6.84
CA HIS A 533 5.55 14.59 8.30
C HIS A 533 6.95 14.31 8.85
N ALA A 534 7.61 13.27 8.34
CA ALA A 534 8.97 12.92 8.72
C ALA A 534 9.95 14.08 8.54
N ALA A 535 9.77 14.91 7.49
CA ALA A 535 10.57 16.12 7.27
C ALA A 535 10.29 17.27 8.27
N SER A 536 9.12 17.36 8.90
CA SER A 536 8.88 18.35 9.98
C SER A 536 9.32 17.88 11.35
N LEU A 537 9.57 16.57 11.52
CA LEU A 537 10.12 15.99 12.73
C LEU A 537 11.67 16.02 12.75
N VAL A 538 12.32 16.49 11.68
CA VAL A 538 13.78 16.59 11.64
C VAL A 538 14.26 17.61 12.68
N GLY A 539 14.85 17.11 13.77
CA GLY A 539 15.31 17.90 14.90
C GLY A 539 14.48 17.72 16.18
N SER A 540 13.36 16.99 16.13
CA SER A 540 12.55 16.68 17.32
C SER A 540 13.18 15.57 18.17
N GLY A 541 12.90 15.58 19.47
CA GLY A 541 13.31 14.55 20.44
C GLY A 541 12.79 13.16 20.12
N LEU A 542 11.69 13.07 19.37
CA LEU A 542 11.07 11.82 18.87
C LEU A 542 11.95 11.06 17.86
N LEU A 543 13.01 11.68 17.34
CA LEU A 543 14.00 11.04 16.44
C LEU A 543 15.41 11.05 17.07
N PRO A 544 15.61 10.43 18.25
CA PRO A 544 16.83 10.61 19.06
C PRO A 544 18.10 10.11 18.35
N ASP A 545 18.00 8.99 17.63
CA ASP A 545 19.10 8.41 16.83
C ASP A 545 19.44 9.24 15.58
N ARG A 546 18.71 10.34 15.31
CA ARG A 546 18.73 11.09 14.04
C ARG A 546 18.45 10.22 12.81
N VAL A 547 17.73 9.12 13.00
CA VAL A 547 17.31 8.17 11.96
C VAL A 547 15.79 8.09 11.93
N VAL A 548 15.20 8.25 10.75
CA VAL A 548 13.80 7.93 10.49
C VAL A 548 13.73 6.50 9.98
N ARG A 549 13.08 5.62 10.76
CA ARG A 549 12.80 4.24 10.37
C ARG A 549 11.45 4.15 9.70
N TYR A 550 11.44 3.87 8.40
CA TYR A 550 10.24 3.54 7.64
C TYR A 550 9.96 2.02 7.71
N ARG A 551 8.70 1.59 7.85
CA ARG A 551 8.26 0.21 7.56
C ARG A 551 7.24 0.24 6.42
N ALA A 552 7.55 -0.50 5.36
CA ALA A 552 6.71 -0.67 4.18
C ALA A 552 5.92 -1.98 4.28
N VAL A 553 4.61 -1.92 4.01
CA VAL A 553 3.71 -3.09 4.01
C VAL A 553 2.78 -3.01 2.80
N GLY A 554 2.51 -4.14 2.15
CA GLY A 554 1.53 -4.20 1.07
C GLY A 554 1.15 -5.62 0.65
N ALA A 555 0.08 -5.75 -0.13
CA ALA A 555 -0.37 -7.02 -0.68
C ALA A 555 -0.33 -7.00 -2.21
N VAL A 556 0.26 -8.05 -2.79
CA VAL A 556 0.26 -8.32 -4.23
C VAL A 556 -0.90 -9.25 -4.52
N TYR A 557 -1.82 -8.80 -5.38
CA TYR A 557 -3.04 -9.55 -5.69
C TYR A 557 -2.91 -10.26 -7.02
N GLY A 558 -3.33 -11.52 -7.05
CA GLY A 558 -3.22 -12.39 -8.21
C GLY A 558 -4.27 -12.13 -9.28
N ALA A 559 -4.58 -13.19 -10.04
CA ALA A 559 -5.52 -13.12 -11.15
C ALA A 559 -6.87 -12.46 -10.77
N GLN A 560 -7.23 -11.40 -11.51
CA GLN A 560 -8.45 -10.60 -11.31
C GLN A 560 -8.55 -9.93 -9.91
N GLU A 561 -7.42 -9.74 -9.22
CA GLU A 561 -7.33 -9.35 -7.80
C GLU A 561 -8.15 -10.24 -6.86
N SER A 562 -8.46 -11.48 -7.26
CA SER A 562 -9.41 -12.38 -6.58
C SER A 562 -8.83 -13.17 -5.40
N VAL A 563 -7.49 -13.15 -5.28
CA VAL A 563 -6.66 -13.73 -4.21
C VAL A 563 -5.50 -12.77 -3.93
N ILE A 564 -4.86 -12.89 -2.77
CA ILE A 564 -3.51 -12.37 -2.53
C ILE A 564 -2.54 -13.47 -2.93
N ASP A 565 -1.54 -13.13 -3.74
CA ASP A 565 -0.47 -14.04 -4.17
C ASP A 565 0.76 -13.90 -3.26
N GLU A 566 1.06 -12.69 -2.78
CA GLU A 566 2.22 -12.39 -1.91
C GLU A 566 1.94 -11.21 -0.96
N VAL A 567 2.54 -11.23 0.24
CA VAL A 567 2.60 -10.08 1.16
C VAL A 567 4.02 -9.52 1.17
N VAL A 568 4.15 -8.21 0.90
CA VAL A 568 5.45 -7.53 0.88
C VAL A 568 5.65 -6.76 2.18
N GLU A 569 6.79 -6.99 2.81
CA GLU A 569 7.29 -6.25 3.96
C GLU A 569 8.76 -5.84 3.73
N ASP A 570 9.12 -4.62 4.11
CA ASP A 570 10.52 -4.15 4.20
C ASP A 570 10.60 -3.01 5.23
N SER A 571 11.79 -2.68 5.71
CA SER A 571 12.05 -1.50 6.56
C SER A 571 13.31 -0.75 6.11
N LEU A 572 13.30 0.59 6.19
CA LEU A 572 14.41 1.42 5.77
C LEU A 572 14.72 2.47 6.84
N ASP A 573 15.88 2.31 7.45
CA ASP A 573 16.51 3.29 8.33
C ASP A 573 17.19 4.35 7.45
N LEU A 574 16.71 5.60 7.52
CA LEU A 574 17.20 6.73 6.75
C LEU A 574 17.72 7.83 7.68
N PRO A 575 18.91 8.43 7.44
CA PRO A 575 19.37 9.58 8.22
C PRO A 575 18.38 10.75 8.07
N ALA A 576 17.89 11.30 9.17
CA ALA A 576 16.88 12.36 9.20
C ALA A 576 17.34 13.61 8.42
N ALA A 577 18.65 13.87 8.39
CA ALA A 577 19.25 14.94 7.57
C ALA A 577 18.96 14.82 6.06
N VAL A 578 18.66 13.63 5.51
CA VAL A 578 18.25 13.46 4.10
C VAL A 578 16.85 14.06 3.85
N LEU A 579 16.04 14.19 4.91
CA LEU A 579 14.69 14.76 4.88
C LEU A 579 14.66 16.27 5.14
N ASP A 580 15.76 16.89 5.60
CA ASP A 580 15.86 18.34 5.60
C ASP A 580 15.77 18.86 4.16
N ARG A 581 14.82 19.76 3.91
CA ARG A 581 14.59 20.35 2.59
C ARG A 581 15.85 21.05 2.06
N GLN A 582 16.67 21.66 2.92
CA GLN A 582 17.91 22.36 2.52
C GLN A 582 19.08 21.44 2.20
N ALA A 583 19.07 20.18 2.67
CA ALA A 583 20.16 19.20 2.52
C ALA A 583 20.25 18.57 1.11
N HIS A 584 20.16 19.40 0.07
CA HIS A 584 20.16 19.04 -1.35
C HIS A 584 21.31 18.10 -1.74
N ALA A 585 22.55 18.41 -1.31
CA ALA A 585 23.73 17.62 -1.65
C ALA A 585 23.72 16.21 -1.02
N LEU A 586 23.31 16.10 0.25
CA LEU A 586 23.23 14.85 0.99
C LEU A 586 22.18 13.91 0.38
N ARG A 587 20.99 14.46 0.08
CA ARG A 587 19.91 13.76 -0.61
C ARG A 587 20.28 13.37 -2.05
N GLY A 588 20.99 14.23 -2.76
CA GLY A 588 21.56 13.93 -4.08
C GLY A 588 22.46 12.70 -4.04
N VAL A 589 23.45 12.67 -3.14
CA VAL A 589 24.34 11.52 -2.94
C VAL A 589 23.58 10.25 -2.57
N ALA A 590 22.57 10.32 -1.70
CA ALA A 590 21.74 9.16 -1.35
C ALA A 590 21.04 8.55 -2.57
N LEU A 591 20.50 9.38 -3.46
CA LEU A 591 19.78 8.97 -4.67
C LEU A 591 20.72 8.50 -5.79
N ASP A 592 21.83 9.20 -6.01
CA ASP A 592 22.85 8.84 -6.99
C ASP A 592 23.52 7.50 -6.63
N ALA A 593 23.67 7.20 -5.34
CA ALA A 593 24.14 5.89 -4.88
C ALA A 593 23.23 4.74 -5.35
N VAL A 594 21.91 4.92 -5.36
CA VAL A 594 20.95 3.94 -5.92
C VAL A 594 21.08 3.85 -7.44
N HIS A 595 21.29 4.98 -8.13
CA HIS A 595 21.51 4.99 -9.58
C HIS A 595 22.78 4.23 -9.96
N ALA A 596 23.89 4.51 -9.26
CA ALA A 596 25.19 3.88 -9.46
C ALA A 596 25.11 2.35 -9.23
N ALA A 597 24.40 1.93 -8.18
CA ALA A 597 24.10 0.52 -7.91
C ALA A 597 23.39 -0.13 -9.11
N ASN A 598 22.31 0.48 -9.62
CA ASN A 598 21.57 -0.02 -10.78
C ASN A 598 22.45 -0.17 -12.02
N GLN A 599 23.31 0.82 -12.34
CA GLN A 599 24.20 0.74 -13.50
C GLN A 599 25.27 -0.36 -13.34
N GLY A 600 25.80 -0.54 -12.12
CA GLY A 600 26.72 -1.63 -11.80
C GLY A 600 26.09 -3.02 -11.94
N VAL A 601 24.88 -3.21 -11.42
CA VAL A 601 24.12 -4.46 -11.56
C VAL A 601 23.72 -4.73 -13.02
N ILE A 602 23.39 -3.69 -13.79
CA ILE A 602 23.19 -3.80 -15.26
C ILE A 602 24.48 -4.22 -15.97
N ALA A 603 25.65 -3.73 -15.55
CA ALA A 603 26.94 -4.18 -16.08
C ALA A 603 27.22 -5.66 -15.75
N LEU A 604 26.94 -6.10 -14.52
CA LEU A 604 27.06 -7.50 -14.09
C LEU A 604 26.12 -8.44 -14.87
N ALA A 605 24.87 -8.03 -15.08
CA ALA A 605 23.91 -8.76 -15.91
C ALA A 605 24.33 -8.81 -17.40
N ARG A 606 25.04 -7.79 -17.90
CA ARG A 606 25.68 -7.80 -19.24
C ARG A 606 26.90 -8.72 -19.31
N LEU A 607 27.69 -8.85 -18.23
CA LEU A 607 28.77 -9.85 -18.12
C LEU A 607 28.21 -11.26 -18.25
N ALA A 608 27.23 -11.64 -17.42
CA ALA A 608 26.67 -13.00 -17.44
C ALA A 608 26.05 -13.38 -18.78
N ARG A 609 25.31 -12.45 -19.43
CA ARG A 609 24.84 -12.63 -20.83
C ARG A 609 26.00 -12.85 -21.80
N GLY A 610 27.05 -12.02 -21.73
CA GLY A 610 28.20 -12.14 -22.62
C GLY A 610 28.97 -13.44 -22.44
N LEU A 611 29.15 -13.92 -21.20
CA LEU A 611 29.79 -15.21 -20.91
C LEU A 611 28.97 -16.40 -21.42
N ALA A 612 27.63 -16.33 -21.31
CA ALA A 612 26.75 -17.34 -21.89
C ALA A 612 26.86 -17.38 -23.42
N THR A 613 26.81 -16.23 -24.09
CA THR A 613 27.00 -16.13 -25.55
C THR A 613 28.39 -16.61 -25.98
N ALA A 614 29.45 -16.25 -25.24
CA ALA A 614 30.82 -16.71 -25.48
C ALA A 614 30.92 -18.25 -25.37
N ALA A 615 30.20 -18.86 -24.42
CA ALA A 615 30.05 -20.31 -24.30
C ALA A 615 29.13 -20.95 -25.36
N GLY A 616 28.58 -20.17 -26.30
CA GLY A 616 27.77 -20.63 -27.42
C GLY A 616 26.26 -20.67 -27.18
N ALA A 617 25.76 -20.03 -26.12
CA ALA A 617 24.31 -19.89 -25.91
C ALA A 617 23.68 -18.93 -26.94
N GLY A 618 22.44 -19.22 -27.33
CA GLY A 618 21.59 -18.32 -28.11
C GLY A 618 21.21 -17.06 -27.33
N ARG A 619 20.70 -16.03 -28.04
CA ARG A 619 20.30 -14.75 -27.41
C ARG A 619 19.25 -14.94 -26.30
N ASP A 620 18.30 -15.84 -26.51
CA ASP A 620 17.22 -16.11 -25.56
C ASP A 620 17.69 -16.99 -24.39
N GLU A 621 18.59 -17.94 -24.66
CA GLU A 621 19.23 -18.78 -23.64
C GLU A 621 20.13 -17.98 -22.69
N ALA A 622 20.76 -16.91 -23.19
CA ALA A 622 21.58 -15.98 -22.40
C ALA A 622 20.75 -15.09 -21.45
N VAL A 623 19.42 -14.99 -21.62
CA VAL A 623 18.56 -14.13 -20.77
C VAL A 623 18.60 -14.57 -19.31
N GLY A 624 18.33 -15.85 -19.02
CA GLY A 624 18.29 -16.38 -17.65
C GLY A 624 19.61 -16.25 -16.86
N PRO A 625 20.80 -16.51 -17.44
CA PRO A 625 22.08 -16.14 -16.83
C PRO A 625 22.19 -14.64 -16.49
N GLY A 626 21.70 -13.76 -17.37
CA GLY A 626 21.66 -12.32 -17.13
C GLY A 626 20.70 -11.90 -16.02
N GLU A 627 19.55 -12.56 -15.91
CA GLU A 627 18.54 -12.31 -14.85
C GLU A 627 19.08 -12.75 -13.49
N ARG A 628 19.60 -13.98 -13.36
CA ARG A 628 20.21 -14.44 -12.10
C ARG A 628 21.35 -13.54 -11.64
N ALA A 629 22.19 -13.05 -12.56
CA ALA A 629 23.27 -12.11 -12.20
C ALA A 629 22.74 -10.70 -11.83
N PHE A 630 21.58 -10.29 -12.35
CA PHE A 630 20.90 -9.05 -11.94
C PHE A 630 20.32 -9.21 -10.52
N GLU A 631 19.67 -10.33 -10.23
CA GLU A 631 19.13 -10.68 -8.91
C GLU A 631 20.25 -10.80 -7.86
N SER A 632 21.30 -11.59 -8.13
CA SER A 632 22.48 -11.71 -7.26
C SER A 632 23.15 -10.36 -7.00
N GLY A 633 23.24 -9.50 -8.03
CA GLY A 633 23.83 -8.17 -7.90
C GLY A 633 23.02 -7.23 -7.00
N TRP A 634 21.68 -7.30 -7.03
CA TRP A 634 20.84 -6.55 -6.09
C TRP A 634 20.89 -7.12 -4.68
N SER A 635 20.80 -8.45 -4.53
CA SER A 635 20.85 -9.12 -3.23
C SER A 635 22.17 -8.84 -2.49
N ALA A 636 23.29 -8.84 -3.21
CA ALA A 636 24.60 -8.56 -2.62
C ALA A 636 24.83 -7.07 -2.26
N LEU A 637 24.01 -6.14 -2.76
CA LEU A 637 24.11 -4.70 -2.44
C LEU A 637 23.07 -4.23 -1.41
N ASP A 638 22.13 -5.08 -1.01
CA ASP A 638 21.03 -4.74 -0.11
C ASP A 638 21.52 -4.34 1.29
N GLU A 639 22.24 -5.23 1.97
CA GLU A 639 22.85 -4.95 3.28
C GLU A 639 23.94 -3.86 3.21
N PRO A 640 24.85 -3.86 2.22
CA PRO A 640 25.84 -2.79 2.08
C PRO A 640 25.25 -1.38 1.91
N TYR A 641 24.15 -1.23 1.16
CA TYR A 641 23.53 0.08 0.96
C TYR A 641 22.85 0.59 2.24
N ARG A 642 22.09 -0.28 2.92
CA ARG A 642 21.42 0.03 4.20
C ARG A 642 22.43 0.40 5.27
N ARG A 643 23.53 -0.36 5.38
CA ARG A 643 24.66 -0.03 6.26
C ARG A 643 25.24 1.35 5.92
N TRP A 644 25.58 1.57 4.66
CA TRP A 644 26.23 2.81 4.21
C TRP A 644 25.39 4.06 4.52
N LEU A 645 24.06 4.01 4.39
CA LEU A 645 23.18 5.12 4.79
C LEU A 645 23.39 5.53 6.25
N VAL A 646 23.29 4.58 7.19
CA VAL A 646 23.30 4.87 8.63
C VAL A 646 24.72 5.05 9.17
N GLU A 647 25.67 4.19 8.78
CA GLU A 647 27.03 4.23 9.33
C GLU A 647 27.93 5.26 8.63
N THR A 648 27.72 5.57 7.34
CA THR A 648 28.61 6.48 6.57
C THR A 648 27.93 7.79 6.22
N LEU A 649 26.77 7.77 5.57
CA LEU A 649 26.12 8.99 5.05
C LEU A 649 25.62 9.88 6.20
N ALA A 650 25.06 9.31 7.27
CA ALA A 650 24.62 10.05 8.46
C ALA A 650 25.75 10.85 9.14
N HIS A 651 26.99 10.38 9.05
CA HIS A 651 28.18 11.00 9.64
C HIS A 651 28.94 11.91 8.65
N SER A 652 28.46 12.03 7.41
CA SER A 652 29.11 12.79 6.32
C SER A 652 28.21 13.94 5.83
N VAL A 653 27.48 14.60 6.74
CA VAL A 653 26.52 15.66 6.40
C VAL A 653 27.20 16.86 5.73
N ASP A 654 28.35 17.28 6.26
CA ASP A 654 29.12 18.43 5.75
C ASP A 654 29.93 18.11 4.49
N GLU A 655 30.36 16.85 4.32
CA GLU A 655 31.10 16.38 3.14
C GLU A 655 30.48 15.12 2.47
N PRO A 656 29.28 15.20 1.86
CA PRO A 656 28.58 14.02 1.32
C PRO A 656 29.35 13.26 0.22
N LEU A 657 30.27 13.94 -0.49
CA LEU A 657 31.09 13.33 -1.54
C LEU A 657 32.08 12.29 -1.00
N LEU A 658 32.53 12.40 0.26
CA LEU A 658 33.34 11.35 0.89
C LEU A 658 32.53 10.06 1.07
N ALA A 659 31.27 10.18 1.53
CA ALA A 659 30.34 9.06 1.61
C ALA A 659 30.05 8.47 0.22
N GLN A 660 29.87 9.30 -0.82
CA GLN A 660 29.68 8.83 -2.19
C GLN A 660 30.87 7.99 -2.68
N GLY A 661 32.11 8.45 -2.44
CA GLY A 661 33.32 7.69 -2.75
C GLY A 661 33.42 6.38 -1.97
N ALA A 662 33.00 6.36 -0.71
CA ALA A 662 32.94 5.14 0.10
C ALA A 662 31.93 4.13 -0.45
N TRP A 663 30.72 4.58 -0.84
CA TRP A 663 29.73 3.72 -1.52
C TRP A 663 30.29 3.17 -2.82
N HIS A 664 30.90 4.02 -3.64
CA HIS A 664 31.43 3.60 -4.94
C HIS A 664 32.52 2.54 -4.80
N ARG A 665 33.38 2.63 -3.78
CA ARG A 665 34.34 1.56 -3.41
C ARG A 665 33.64 0.25 -3.04
N LEU A 666 32.69 0.30 -2.10
CA LEU A 666 32.01 -0.88 -1.56
C LEU A 666 31.18 -1.62 -2.63
N ALA A 667 30.39 -0.87 -3.40
CA ALA A 667 29.61 -1.41 -4.51
C ALA A 667 30.50 -1.95 -5.64
N TRP A 668 31.67 -1.32 -5.90
CA TRP A 668 32.61 -1.82 -6.89
C TRP A 668 33.20 -3.16 -6.45
N GLN A 669 33.70 -3.25 -5.22
CA GLN A 669 34.31 -4.47 -4.68
C GLN A 669 33.33 -5.65 -4.70
N THR A 670 32.08 -5.41 -4.26
CA THR A 670 31.01 -6.41 -4.25
C THR A 670 30.69 -6.93 -5.67
N LEU A 671 30.38 -6.03 -6.60
CA LEU A 671 30.00 -6.40 -7.96
C LEU A 671 31.17 -6.99 -8.76
N ALA A 672 32.39 -6.47 -8.56
CA ALA A 672 33.60 -7.04 -9.15
C ALA A 672 33.88 -8.44 -8.62
N GLY A 673 33.67 -8.71 -7.33
CA GLY A 673 33.79 -10.04 -6.73
C GLY A 673 32.90 -11.06 -7.43
N ILE A 674 31.60 -10.78 -7.55
CA ILE A 674 30.66 -11.63 -8.29
C ILE A 674 31.09 -11.78 -9.75
N GLY A 675 31.58 -10.70 -10.38
CA GLY A 675 32.10 -10.72 -11.74
C GLY A 675 33.29 -11.67 -11.93
N HIS A 676 34.23 -11.72 -10.98
CA HIS A 676 35.33 -12.69 -11.00
C HIS A 676 34.82 -14.12 -10.85
N THR A 677 33.87 -14.39 -9.93
CA THR A 677 33.27 -15.72 -9.76
C THR A 677 32.56 -16.19 -11.04
N LEU A 678 31.84 -15.31 -11.73
CA LEU A 678 31.20 -15.63 -13.02
C LEU A 678 32.23 -15.95 -14.12
N VAL A 679 33.35 -15.22 -14.17
CA VAL A 679 34.46 -15.48 -15.12
C VAL A 679 35.19 -16.78 -14.80
N ALA A 680 35.47 -17.06 -13.53
CA ALA A 680 36.08 -18.32 -13.09
C ALA A 680 35.17 -19.54 -13.32
N SER A 681 33.85 -19.33 -13.37
CA SER A 681 32.85 -20.36 -13.69
C SER A 681 32.61 -20.53 -15.20
N ALA A 682 33.28 -19.76 -16.07
CA ALA A 682 33.07 -19.83 -17.52
C ALA A 682 33.80 -21.05 -18.12
N PRO A 683 33.12 -21.90 -18.90
CA PRO A 683 33.73 -23.11 -19.47
C PRO A 683 34.77 -22.77 -20.53
N ASP A 684 35.80 -23.60 -20.68
CA ASP A 684 36.96 -23.41 -21.57
C ASP A 684 36.61 -22.88 -22.97
N LYS A 685 35.56 -23.43 -23.59
CA LYS A 685 35.05 -22.98 -24.91
C LYS A 685 34.71 -21.48 -24.99
N ALA A 686 34.35 -20.85 -23.88
CA ALA A 686 34.06 -19.42 -23.81
C ALA A 686 35.32 -18.55 -23.97
N TRP A 687 36.49 -19.05 -23.56
CA TRP A 687 37.77 -18.36 -23.72
C TRP A 687 38.25 -18.34 -25.18
N LEU A 688 37.76 -19.26 -26.02
CA LEU A 688 37.96 -19.24 -27.47
C LEU A 688 36.92 -18.37 -28.22
N GLY A 689 35.79 -18.08 -27.58
CA GLY A 689 34.65 -17.31 -28.09
C GLY A 689 33.85 -18.04 -29.17
N PHE A 690 32.54 -18.12 -29.01
CA PHE A 690 31.63 -18.73 -29.98
C PHE A 690 30.86 -17.68 -30.81
N GLY A 691 30.57 -17.99 -32.08
CA GLY A 691 29.82 -17.10 -32.96
C GLY A 691 29.69 -17.67 -34.37
N GLY A 692 28.47 -18.00 -34.80
CA GLY A 692 28.24 -18.81 -36.00
C GLY A 692 28.62 -18.17 -37.35
N ALA A 693 28.73 -16.85 -37.43
CA ALA A 693 29.07 -16.13 -38.67
C ALA A 693 29.59 -14.68 -38.43
N GLY A 694 30.26 -14.40 -37.30
CA GLY A 694 30.61 -13.02 -36.94
C GLY A 694 31.69 -12.87 -35.88
N LYS A 695 31.88 -11.62 -35.40
CA LYS A 695 32.84 -11.30 -34.33
C LYS A 695 32.61 -12.21 -33.12
N ARG A 696 33.64 -12.97 -32.76
CA ARG A 696 33.68 -13.74 -31.51
C ARG A 696 33.82 -12.77 -30.35
N ASP A 697 32.94 -12.88 -29.37
CA ASP A 697 33.16 -12.33 -28.04
C ASP A 697 33.74 -13.46 -27.17
N ASP A 698 34.99 -13.32 -26.77
CA ASP A 698 35.63 -14.17 -25.76
C ASP A 698 35.44 -13.62 -24.34
N VAL A 699 35.76 -14.42 -23.32
CA VAL A 699 35.69 -14.04 -21.90
C VAL A 699 36.44 -12.73 -21.61
N GLY A 700 37.62 -12.52 -22.19
CA GLY A 700 38.43 -11.30 -21.98
C GLY A 700 37.82 -10.06 -22.63
N ALA A 701 37.24 -10.19 -23.83
CA ALA A 701 36.49 -9.13 -24.51
C ALA A 701 35.23 -8.74 -23.72
N VAL A 702 34.47 -9.72 -23.22
CA VAL A 702 33.29 -9.48 -22.37
C VAL A 702 33.71 -8.83 -21.04
N TYR A 703 34.72 -9.38 -20.36
CA TYR A 703 35.17 -8.87 -19.06
C TYR A 703 35.73 -7.44 -19.14
N ARG A 704 36.46 -7.10 -20.21
CA ARG A 704 36.91 -5.72 -20.47
C ARG A 704 35.77 -4.74 -20.78
N ARG A 705 34.57 -5.23 -21.16
CA ARG A 705 33.35 -4.38 -21.23
C ARG A 705 32.68 -4.26 -19.88
N PHE A 706 32.65 -5.33 -19.08
CA PHE A 706 32.17 -5.28 -17.69
C PHE A 706 32.98 -4.30 -16.84
N GLN A 707 34.31 -4.40 -16.82
CA GLN A 707 35.17 -3.49 -16.05
C GLN A 707 34.95 -2.01 -16.42
N ARG A 708 34.83 -1.71 -17.73
CA ARG A 708 34.51 -0.34 -18.19
C ARG A 708 33.11 0.11 -17.81
N GLY A 709 32.11 -0.78 -17.89
CA GLY A 709 30.75 -0.49 -17.45
C GLY A 709 30.66 -0.23 -15.94
N LEU A 710 31.39 -1.01 -15.13
CA LEU A 710 31.43 -0.87 -13.68
C LEU A 710 32.20 0.39 -13.25
N GLY A 711 33.33 0.71 -13.90
CA GLY A 711 34.05 1.97 -13.67
C GLY A 711 33.25 3.22 -14.09
N ALA A 712 32.46 3.13 -15.17
CA ALA A 712 31.55 4.21 -15.58
C ALA A 712 30.32 4.35 -14.66
N ALA A 713 29.87 3.25 -14.04
CA ALA A 713 28.81 3.26 -13.04
C ALA A 713 29.29 3.83 -11.69
N LEU A 714 30.55 3.59 -11.33
CA LEU A 714 31.12 3.87 -10.00
C LEU A 714 32.41 4.71 -10.12
N PRO A 715 32.38 5.93 -10.69
CA PRO A 715 33.59 6.72 -10.99
C PRO A 715 34.43 7.02 -9.75
N HIS A 716 33.81 7.40 -8.63
CA HIS A 716 34.48 7.72 -7.36
C HIS A 716 35.00 6.49 -6.57
N ALA A 717 35.02 5.29 -7.16
CA ALA A 717 35.59 4.09 -6.54
C ALA A 717 37.12 4.19 -6.33
N TRP A 718 37.80 5.09 -7.04
CA TRP A 718 39.17 5.51 -6.76
C TRP A 718 39.29 7.03 -6.84
N PRO A 719 40.17 7.66 -6.05
CA PRO A 719 40.51 9.07 -6.26
C PRO A 719 41.12 9.28 -7.65
N ALA A 720 40.98 10.49 -8.20
CA ALA A 720 41.65 10.84 -9.44
C ALA A 720 43.18 10.71 -9.28
N ARG A 721 43.88 10.29 -10.33
CA ARG A 721 45.36 10.17 -10.32
C ARG A 721 46.00 11.55 -10.19
N GLY A 722 46.21 11.99 -8.95
CA GLY A 722 46.71 13.31 -8.58
C GLY A 722 46.25 13.75 -7.18
N GLU A 723 45.09 13.25 -6.71
CA GLU A 723 44.50 13.63 -5.43
C GLU A 723 44.89 12.67 -4.30
N THR A 724 46.11 12.83 -3.79
CA THR A 724 46.48 12.25 -2.49
C THR A 724 45.84 13.04 -1.36
N TYR A 725 44.68 12.59 -0.89
CA TYR A 725 44.16 13.01 0.42
C TYR A 725 45.18 12.65 1.50
N ALA A 726 45.65 13.66 2.25
CA ALA A 726 46.60 13.46 3.33
C ALA A 726 45.93 12.68 4.48
N HIS A 727 46.65 11.68 5.01
CA HIS A 727 46.35 10.84 6.17
C HIS A 727 45.04 11.14 6.95
N VAL A 728 43.98 10.41 6.60
CA VAL A 728 43.01 9.97 7.62
C VAL A 728 43.66 8.81 8.39
N GLY A 729 43.42 8.75 9.70
CA GLY A 729 44.18 7.92 10.63
C GLY A 729 44.20 6.41 10.31
N SER A 730 45.28 5.75 10.71
CA SER A 730 45.40 4.29 10.72
C SER A 730 44.27 3.66 11.55
N ALA A 731 43.61 2.65 11.00
CA ALA A 731 42.74 1.78 11.79
C ALA A 731 43.52 1.18 12.99
N PRO A 732 42.89 0.98 14.16
CA PRO A 732 43.54 0.30 15.26
C PRO A 732 43.93 -1.12 14.83
N ALA A 733 45.17 -1.51 15.09
CA ALA A 733 45.63 -2.87 14.81
C ALA A 733 44.83 -3.88 15.65
N PRO A 734 44.53 -5.09 15.12
CA PRO A 734 43.91 -6.13 15.92
C PRO A 734 44.85 -6.52 17.07
N LEU A 735 44.30 -6.59 18.28
CA LEU A 735 44.99 -7.16 19.43
C LEU A 735 45.22 -8.66 19.20
N LEU A 736 46.42 -9.01 18.73
CA LEU A 736 46.93 -10.38 18.81
C LEU A 736 47.29 -10.65 20.27
N THR A 737 46.76 -11.75 20.80
CA THR A 737 47.04 -12.22 22.17
C THR A 737 48.48 -12.73 22.28
N GLU A 738 49.12 -12.47 23.41
CA GLU A 738 50.48 -12.94 23.72
C GLU A 738 50.52 -14.47 23.90
N GLU A 739 50.79 -15.22 22.83
CA GLU A 739 51.21 -16.63 22.93
C GLU A 739 51.97 -17.11 21.68
N GLU A 740 53.17 -16.57 21.43
CA GLU A 740 54.36 -17.31 20.91
C GLU A 740 55.61 -16.40 20.79
N SER A 741 56.70 -16.81 21.45
CA SER A 741 58.07 -16.22 21.51
C SER A 741 58.22 -14.77 21.98
#